data_AF-A0A7W3T2W3-F1
#
_entry.id   AF-A0A7W3T2W3-F1
#
_cell.length_a   1.000
_cell.length_b   1.000
_cell.length_c   1.000
_cell.angle_alpha   90.00
_cell.angle_beta   90.00
_cell.angle_gamma   90.00
#
_symmetry.space_group_name_H-M   'P 1'
#
loop_
_entity.id
_entity.type
_entity.pdbx_description
1 polymer ?
#
loop_
_entity_poly.entity_id
_entity_poly.type
_entity_poly.pdbx_seq_one_letter_code
_entity_poly.pdbx_strand_id
1 'polypeptide(L)'
;MQPLAPPVGPHNPRGATREEVLRALRAVDGANRMSFRYELLDRNDVKIRDLEEIVDGTVSLNNLAVIKRTATFTLRSGGGLIDWLSDRIQPWARLHLPPYGPEDFVEWPLGVFNLVTPTREVDGTGTVWRRVEGYDKLQILEEDLIASRLSTDSPEMLLVRDPFLRNVTGGWGLTPAGIGWSLIVTGPPTTWGVTTAGAGYAFVTLTEQPATLRIQLPHRRSADADVRTTMAVSVTATGAAFLPSIVLRYRSTADFYRLRVHFNTNGTLSLSVADRTTQVGATETTGLSYTPGTMVNVRARIIGQTITGKVWPAGAPEPEAWGIERTIESADPLTQGWMGLSASSFGGNTNTSPQLRYGSFAWDGNPLRLVTLAVRRVLQLGGVNSHRITPSEERLTTVREWEPGTSHLAIVNELLDAIAYRSLSIDERGVAVATPYVPPAERPAEYEYLDDEVSVMDPEAVQERDLHSIPNRWVLTRSEPDEPAITVTYTNSDPASPTSTVRRGRVITDFRDQEDATSESALIERAANLAQEATQVYEAIEYSTAPMPVHSNDDVVRIRRDDLALDGKFSSHTWDLELKAGGQMRHRARRVVSLTAASDPSIVVGDVTVTGAVEAGNWRTGTVIVTPVPNTPTPVVITGLNLTGTGPVRVQVTPDTSVPGSTFREAAVRNPSPNGFTLWVFRTNATNTGIFWLAMRGA
;
A
#
# COMPACT_ATOMS: atom_id res chain seq x y z
N MET A 1 -8.43 -10.45 24.70
CA MET A 1 -6.99 -10.28 24.81
C MET A 1 -6.38 -10.82 23.54
N GLN A 2 -6.16 -9.96 22.56
CA GLN A 2 -5.01 -10.15 21.69
C GLN A 2 -3.86 -9.48 22.45
N PRO A 3 -2.70 -10.11 22.62
CA PRO A 3 -1.53 -9.35 22.98
C PRO A 3 -1.40 -8.23 21.95
N LEU A 4 -1.28 -6.99 22.43
CA LEU A 4 -0.66 -5.93 21.66
C LEU A 4 0.55 -6.57 20.98
N ALA A 5 0.54 -6.60 19.64
CA ALA A 5 1.65 -7.16 18.89
C ALA A 5 2.95 -6.62 19.48
N PRO A 6 4.01 -7.45 19.65
CA PRO A 6 5.32 -6.90 19.97
C PRO A 6 5.61 -5.76 18.97
N PRO A 7 6.30 -4.69 19.39
CA PRO A 7 6.54 -3.54 18.54
C PRO A 7 7.09 -4.00 17.19
N VAL A 8 6.74 -3.25 16.14
CA VAL A 8 7.15 -3.41 14.74
C VAL A 8 8.67 -3.23 14.63
N GLY A 9 9.38 -4.18 15.21
CA GLY A 9 10.81 -4.20 15.33
C GLY A 9 11.34 -5.53 14.80
N PRO A 10 12.60 -5.53 14.36
CA PRO A 10 13.26 -6.75 13.97
C PRO A 10 13.33 -7.73 15.14
N HIS A 11 13.46 -9.01 14.82
CA HIS A 11 13.86 -10.00 15.81
C HIS A 11 15.32 -9.70 16.18
N ASN A 12 15.55 -9.38 17.46
CA ASN A 12 16.83 -8.89 17.98
C ASN A 12 17.18 -9.66 19.28
N PRO A 13 17.63 -10.92 19.16
CA PRO A 13 17.90 -11.78 20.31
C PRO A 13 18.98 -11.22 21.25
N ARG A 14 20.01 -10.57 20.71
CA ARG A 14 21.05 -9.88 21.49
C ARG A 14 20.54 -8.68 22.30
N GLY A 15 19.43 -8.06 21.88
CA GLY A 15 19.00 -6.78 22.42
C GLY A 15 19.89 -5.60 22.00
N ALA A 16 20.48 -5.67 20.80
CA ALA A 16 21.31 -4.61 20.24
C ALA A 16 20.54 -3.27 20.17
N THR A 17 21.22 -2.19 20.49
CA THR A 17 20.67 -0.84 20.44
C THR A 17 20.44 -0.37 18.99
N ARG A 18 19.55 0.61 18.81
CA ARG A 18 19.31 1.24 17.50
C ARG A 18 20.61 1.76 16.88
N GLU A 19 21.50 2.32 17.69
CA GLU A 19 22.77 2.86 17.24
C GLU A 19 23.72 1.77 16.74
N GLU A 20 23.89 0.66 17.49
CA GLU A 20 24.69 -0.50 17.04
C GLU A 20 24.19 -1.04 15.70
N VAL A 21 22.87 -1.14 15.52
CA VAL A 21 22.26 -1.63 14.28
C VAL A 21 22.53 -0.67 13.11
N LEU A 22 22.35 0.65 13.31
CA LEU A 22 22.60 1.64 12.28
C LEU A 22 24.07 1.68 11.86
N ARG A 23 25.00 1.56 12.82
CA ARG A 23 26.44 1.50 12.54
C ARG A 23 26.81 0.26 11.73
N ALA A 24 26.23 -0.90 12.04
CA ALA A 24 26.43 -2.13 11.29
C ALA A 24 25.83 -2.08 9.88
N LEU A 25 24.62 -1.52 9.72
CA LEU A 25 24.01 -1.30 8.39
C LEU A 25 24.90 -0.41 7.52
N ARG A 26 25.48 0.64 8.12
CA ARG A 26 26.41 1.59 7.47
C ARG A 26 27.85 1.08 7.36
N ALA A 27 28.12 -0.17 7.72
CA ALA A 27 29.45 -0.77 7.66
C ALA A 27 30.54 0.04 8.42
N VAL A 28 30.16 0.80 9.45
CA VAL A 28 31.08 1.68 10.20
C VAL A 28 32.12 0.86 10.99
N ASP A 29 31.70 -0.26 11.57
CA ASP A 29 32.52 -1.12 12.44
C ASP A 29 33.09 -2.35 11.71
N GLY A 30 32.97 -2.42 10.38
CA GLY A 30 33.39 -3.54 9.56
C GLY A 30 32.44 -3.82 8.39
N ALA A 31 32.64 -4.94 7.70
CA ALA A 31 31.81 -5.29 6.54
C ALA A 31 30.33 -5.46 6.91
N ASN A 32 29.43 -4.95 6.06
CA ASN A 32 28.00 -5.28 6.14
C ASN A 32 27.82 -6.79 5.88
N ARG A 33 27.50 -7.55 6.93
CA ARG A 33 27.30 -9.01 6.86
C ARG A 33 25.82 -9.35 6.83
N MET A 34 25.26 -9.37 5.63
CA MET A 34 23.88 -9.77 5.40
C MET A 34 23.78 -11.27 5.05
N SER A 35 22.77 -11.94 5.59
CA SER A 35 22.36 -13.28 5.19
C SER A 35 20.84 -13.34 5.07
N PHE A 36 20.33 -14.31 4.31
CA PHE A 36 18.90 -14.45 4.09
C PHE A 36 18.46 -15.86 4.47
N ARG A 37 17.27 -15.95 5.07
CA ARG A 37 16.61 -17.23 5.35
C ARG A 37 15.15 -17.12 4.95
N TYR A 38 14.51 -18.26 4.79
CA TYR A 38 13.19 -18.35 4.21
C TYR A 38 12.33 -19.31 5.02
N GLU A 39 11.14 -18.87 5.38
CA GLU A 39 10.16 -19.71 6.08
C GLU A 39 9.05 -20.11 5.11
N LEU A 40 8.73 -21.40 5.09
CA LEU A 40 7.52 -21.91 4.47
C LEU A 40 6.40 -21.82 5.50
N LEU A 41 5.33 -21.13 5.13
CA LEU A 41 4.13 -20.95 5.94
C LEU A 41 2.95 -21.66 5.28
N ASP A 42 2.02 -22.14 6.09
CA ASP A 42 0.71 -22.58 5.59
C ASP A 42 -0.16 -21.38 5.17
N ARG A 43 -1.36 -21.67 4.66
CA ARG A 43 -2.33 -20.63 4.27
C ARG A 43 -2.78 -19.69 5.39
N ASN A 44 -2.55 -20.07 6.65
CA ASN A 44 -2.90 -19.29 7.85
C ASN A 44 -1.68 -18.57 8.45
N ASP A 45 -0.56 -18.51 7.71
CA ASP A 45 0.71 -17.92 8.14
C ASP A 45 1.38 -18.66 9.31
N VAL A 46 1.05 -19.94 9.52
CA VAL A 46 1.72 -20.80 10.50
C VAL A 46 2.96 -21.42 9.87
N LYS A 47 4.12 -21.25 10.51
CA LYS A 47 5.38 -21.83 10.03
C LYS A 47 5.31 -23.36 9.96
N ILE A 48 5.61 -23.90 8.78
CA ILE A 48 5.76 -25.33 8.50
C ILE A 48 7.22 -25.75 8.73
N ARG A 49 8.15 -25.10 8.03
CA ARG A 49 9.60 -25.37 8.09
C ARG A 49 10.41 -24.22 7.50
N ASP A 50 11.73 -24.25 7.71
CA ASP A 50 12.65 -23.41 6.95
C ASP A 50 12.91 -24.00 5.54
N LEU A 51 13.14 -23.12 4.56
CA LEU A 51 13.53 -23.47 3.19
C LEU A 51 15.03 -23.19 3.01
N GLU A 52 15.82 -24.25 2.89
CA GLU A 52 17.26 -24.19 2.61
C GLU A 52 17.55 -24.33 1.11
N GLU A 53 16.54 -24.75 0.33
CA GLU A 53 16.64 -25.00 -1.09
C GLU A 53 16.59 -23.73 -1.98
N ILE A 54 16.30 -22.55 -1.41
CA ILE A 54 16.34 -21.26 -2.13
C ILE A 54 17.79 -20.79 -2.23
N VAL A 55 18.27 -20.59 -3.46
CA VAL A 55 19.66 -20.18 -3.73
C VAL A 55 19.80 -18.73 -4.16
N ASP A 56 18.72 -18.14 -4.67
CA ASP A 56 18.68 -16.76 -5.14
C ASP A 56 17.25 -16.22 -5.04
N GLY A 57 17.12 -14.91 -4.93
CA GLY A 57 15.83 -14.26 -4.90
C GLY A 57 15.91 -12.75 -4.92
N THR A 58 14.76 -12.11 -5.12
CA THR A 58 14.61 -10.66 -5.08
C THR A 58 13.26 -10.35 -4.46
N VAL A 59 13.20 -9.33 -3.60
CA VAL A 59 11.95 -8.73 -3.15
C VAL A 59 11.86 -7.33 -3.75
N SER A 60 10.73 -7.02 -4.36
CA SER A 60 10.48 -5.74 -5.01
C SER A 60 9.25 -5.09 -4.40
N LEU A 61 9.26 -3.76 -4.29
CA LEU A 61 8.13 -2.96 -3.87
C LEU A 61 7.85 -1.87 -4.91
N ASN A 62 6.57 -1.65 -5.22
CA ASN A 62 6.04 -0.51 -5.95
C ASN A 62 4.76 -0.04 -5.27
N ASN A 63 4.82 1.06 -4.52
CA ASN A 63 3.66 1.55 -3.75
C ASN A 63 2.52 2.13 -4.63
N LEU A 64 2.77 2.33 -5.94
CA LEU A 64 1.81 2.82 -6.92
C LEU A 64 1.09 1.69 -7.67
N ALA A 65 1.57 0.45 -7.53
CA ALA A 65 0.95 -0.72 -8.13
C ALA A 65 -0.26 -1.19 -7.29
N VAL A 66 -1.17 -1.91 -7.94
CA VAL A 66 -2.32 -2.57 -7.27
C VAL A 66 -1.81 -3.59 -6.26
N ILE A 67 -0.88 -4.46 -6.70
CA ILE A 67 -0.10 -5.34 -5.84
C ILE A 67 1.23 -4.66 -5.56
N LYS A 68 1.47 -4.35 -4.29
CA LYS A 68 2.54 -3.41 -3.91
C LYS A 68 3.88 -4.10 -3.72
N ARG A 69 3.91 -5.35 -3.27
CA ARG A 69 5.15 -6.10 -3.07
C ARG A 69 5.13 -7.43 -3.80
N THR A 70 6.21 -7.73 -4.50
CA THR A 70 6.43 -8.98 -5.23
C THR A 70 7.75 -9.60 -4.84
N ALA A 71 7.91 -10.88 -5.10
CA ALA A 71 9.16 -11.59 -4.89
C ALA A 71 9.41 -12.61 -6.01
N THR A 72 10.67 -12.87 -6.29
CA THR A 72 11.10 -13.98 -7.15
C THR A 72 12.06 -14.86 -6.37
N PHE A 73 11.90 -16.18 -6.46
CA PHE A 73 12.79 -17.15 -5.82
C PHE A 73 13.27 -18.19 -6.84
N THR A 74 14.55 -18.55 -6.74
CA THR A 74 15.13 -19.67 -7.48
C THR A 74 15.45 -20.80 -6.51
N LEU A 75 14.81 -21.95 -6.70
CA LEU A 75 14.94 -23.12 -5.82
C LEU A 75 15.63 -24.27 -6.53
N ARG A 76 16.55 -24.92 -5.82
CA ARG A 76 17.11 -26.21 -6.22
C ARG A 76 16.14 -27.34 -5.86
N SER A 77 15.86 -28.24 -6.79
CA SER A 77 15.03 -29.42 -6.49
C SER A 77 15.73 -30.36 -5.51
N GLY A 78 14.97 -30.94 -4.58
CA GLY A 78 15.48 -31.86 -3.55
C GLY A 78 15.01 -31.53 -2.13
N GLY A 79 14.34 -30.40 -1.94
CA GLY A 79 13.68 -30.04 -0.68
C GLY A 79 12.40 -30.83 -0.39
N GLY A 80 11.80 -30.55 0.78
CA GLY A 80 10.50 -31.10 1.17
C GLY A 80 9.35 -30.65 0.25
N LEU A 81 8.18 -31.27 0.41
CA LEU A 81 6.97 -30.88 -0.32
C LEU A 81 6.62 -29.40 -0.05
N ILE A 82 6.21 -28.69 -1.09
CA ILE A 82 5.65 -27.34 -1.05
C ILE A 82 4.34 -27.38 -1.84
N ASP A 83 3.24 -26.98 -1.22
CA ASP A 83 1.97 -26.76 -1.93
C ASP A 83 1.97 -25.35 -2.53
N TRP A 84 2.31 -25.25 -3.82
CA TRP A 84 2.39 -23.98 -4.54
C TRP A 84 1.06 -23.21 -4.61
N LEU A 85 -0.08 -23.86 -4.31
CA LEU A 85 -1.40 -23.22 -4.36
C LEU A 85 -1.84 -22.66 -3.00
N SER A 86 -1.28 -23.16 -1.88
CA SER A 86 -1.71 -22.75 -0.54
C SER A 86 -0.61 -22.24 0.37
N ASP A 87 0.59 -22.77 0.22
CA ASP A 87 1.72 -22.38 1.05
C ASP A 87 2.25 -21.01 0.62
N ARG A 88 2.94 -20.35 1.56
CA ARG A 88 3.51 -19.02 1.39
C ARG A 88 4.98 -19.04 1.77
N ILE A 89 5.76 -18.14 1.17
CA ILE A 89 7.17 -17.94 1.56
C ILE A 89 7.30 -16.60 2.25
N GLN A 90 7.99 -16.61 3.39
CA GLN A 90 8.42 -15.40 4.09
C GLN A 90 9.96 -15.32 4.09
N PRO A 91 10.56 -14.47 3.26
CA PRO A 91 11.99 -14.16 3.35
C PRO A 91 12.29 -13.27 4.56
N TRP A 92 13.45 -13.51 5.16
CA TRP A 92 14.00 -12.75 6.27
C TRP A 92 15.42 -12.30 5.94
N ALA A 93 15.71 -11.01 6.08
CA ALA A 93 17.05 -10.46 6.00
C ALA A 93 17.66 -10.39 7.40
N ARG A 94 18.85 -10.95 7.57
CA ARG A 94 19.58 -11.02 8.84
C ARG A 94 20.92 -10.29 8.72
N LEU A 95 21.04 -9.21 9.48
CA LEU A 95 22.28 -8.48 9.70
C LEU A 95 23.04 -9.09 10.88
N HIS A 96 24.24 -9.60 10.63
CA HIS A 96 25.12 -10.11 11.67
C HIS A 96 25.92 -8.97 12.31
N LEU A 97 25.99 -8.97 13.63
CA LEU A 97 26.64 -7.95 14.45
C LEU A 97 27.94 -8.51 15.07
N PRO A 98 29.01 -7.71 15.22
CA PRO A 98 30.17 -8.12 16.01
C PRO A 98 29.81 -8.51 17.46
N PRO A 99 30.39 -9.57 18.05
CA PRO A 99 31.50 -10.40 17.56
C PRO A 99 31.08 -11.60 16.67
N TYR A 100 29.86 -11.61 16.12
CA TYR A 100 29.34 -12.63 15.21
C TYR A 100 29.10 -14.01 15.84
N GLY A 101 28.62 -14.04 17.07
CA GLY A 101 28.08 -15.23 17.71
C GLY A 101 26.70 -15.65 17.17
N PRO A 102 26.17 -16.79 17.65
CA PRO A 102 24.93 -17.38 17.13
C PRO A 102 23.68 -16.53 17.37
N GLU A 103 23.69 -15.66 18.38
CA GLU A 103 22.60 -14.72 18.71
C GLU A 103 22.97 -13.26 18.38
N ASP A 104 24.17 -13.01 17.84
CA ASP A 104 24.63 -11.66 17.49
C ASP A 104 24.09 -11.25 16.11
N PHE A 105 22.77 -11.16 15.98
CA PHE A 105 22.13 -10.71 14.75
C PHE A 105 20.85 -9.94 15.04
N VAL A 106 20.43 -9.18 14.02
CA VAL A 106 19.11 -8.56 13.95
C VAL A 106 18.50 -8.95 12.61
N GLU A 107 17.24 -9.37 12.60
CA GLU A 107 16.57 -9.80 11.37
C GLU A 107 15.19 -9.20 11.17
N TRP A 108 14.89 -8.87 9.91
CA TRP A 108 13.65 -8.26 9.47
C TRP A 108 12.92 -9.22 8.51
N PRO A 109 11.61 -9.40 8.67
CA PRO A 109 10.82 -10.02 7.63
C PRO A 109 10.77 -9.08 6.43
N LEU A 110 10.65 -9.63 5.22
CA LEU A 110 10.63 -8.85 3.97
C LEU A 110 9.29 -8.95 3.22
N GLY A 111 8.27 -9.57 3.83
CA GLY A 111 6.96 -9.80 3.21
C GLY A 111 6.51 -11.26 3.34
N VAL A 112 5.22 -11.48 3.15
CA VAL A 112 4.62 -12.83 3.07
C VAL A 112 3.96 -12.97 1.70
N PHE A 113 4.43 -13.93 0.91
CA PHE A 113 4.10 -14.02 -0.51
C PHE A 113 3.23 -15.25 -0.82
N ASN A 114 2.11 -15.02 -1.49
CA ASN A 114 1.37 -16.07 -2.19
C ASN A 114 2.16 -16.48 -3.43
N LEU A 115 2.32 -17.78 -3.66
CA LEU A 115 3.17 -18.30 -4.71
C LEU A 115 2.38 -18.57 -5.98
N VAL A 116 3.03 -18.39 -7.13
CA VAL A 116 2.55 -18.89 -8.42
C VAL A 116 3.22 -20.22 -8.74
N THR A 117 2.52 -21.06 -9.51
CA THR A 117 3.07 -22.35 -9.96
C THR A 117 4.41 -22.12 -10.68
N PRO A 118 5.50 -22.77 -10.23
CA PRO A 118 6.83 -22.49 -10.78
C PRO A 118 7.04 -23.06 -12.16
N THR A 119 7.91 -22.40 -12.92
CA THR A 119 8.56 -23.03 -14.09
C THR A 119 9.66 -23.99 -13.62
N ARG A 120 9.91 -25.05 -14.40
CA ARG A 120 10.91 -26.08 -14.08
C ARG A 120 11.94 -26.18 -15.20
N GLU A 121 13.20 -26.05 -14.84
CA GLU A 121 14.34 -26.15 -15.76
C GLU A 121 15.31 -27.23 -15.29
N VAL A 122 16.11 -27.78 -16.20
CA VAL A 122 17.19 -28.73 -15.89
C VAL A 122 18.47 -28.18 -16.48
N ASP A 123 19.51 -28.05 -15.67
CA ASP A 123 20.81 -27.58 -16.14
C ASP A 123 21.67 -28.71 -16.74
N GLY A 124 22.83 -28.35 -17.30
CA GLY A 124 23.77 -29.30 -17.90
C GLY A 124 24.35 -30.34 -16.92
N THR A 125 24.14 -30.17 -15.61
CA THR A 125 24.53 -31.14 -14.57
C THR A 125 23.40 -32.10 -14.20
N GLY A 126 22.21 -31.93 -14.78
CA GLY A 126 21.00 -32.67 -14.42
C GLY A 126 20.31 -32.13 -13.16
N THR A 127 20.74 -31.00 -12.61
CA THR A 127 20.07 -30.36 -11.47
C THR A 127 18.80 -29.68 -11.94
N VAL A 128 17.70 -29.97 -11.26
CA VAL A 128 16.39 -29.37 -11.54
C VAL A 128 16.27 -28.06 -10.75
N TRP A 129 15.93 -26.98 -11.44
CA TRP A 129 15.67 -25.66 -10.88
C TRP A 129 14.20 -25.29 -11.00
N ARG A 130 13.69 -24.53 -10.04
CA ARG A 130 12.36 -23.94 -10.07
C ARG A 130 12.45 -22.43 -9.90
N ARG A 131 11.81 -21.67 -10.78
CA ARG A 131 11.63 -20.22 -10.62
C ARG A 131 10.20 -19.96 -10.19
N VAL A 132 10.05 -19.27 -9.06
CA VAL A 132 8.77 -19.01 -8.41
C VAL A 132 8.59 -17.50 -8.34
N GLU A 133 7.44 -17.02 -8.76
CA GLU A 133 6.99 -15.67 -8.48
C GLU A 133 6.06 -15.68 -7.27
N GLY A 134 6.12 -14.60 -6.49
CA GLY A 134 5.30 -14.40 -5.32
C GLY A 134 4.73 -12.99 -5.27
N TYR A 135 3.49 -12.88 -4.83
CA TYR A 135 2.75 -11.61 -4.71
C TYR A 135 2.29 -11.44 -3.26
N ASP A 136 2.25 -10.21 -2.76
CA ASP A 136 1.71 -9.97 -1.42
C ASP A 136 0.21 -10.31 -1.33
N LYS A 137 -0.34 -10.23 -0.10
CA LYS A 137 -1.72 -10.63 0.17
C LYS A 137 -2.78 -9.66 -0.38
N LEU A 138 -2.42 -8.53 -1.01
CA LEU A 138 -3.37 -7.74 -1.78
C LEU A 138 -3.96 -8.57 -2.93
N GLN A 139 -3.20 -9.55 -3.44
CA GLN A 139 -3.67 -10.45 -4.49
C GLN A 139 -4.95 -11.19 -4.08
N ILE A 140 -5.06 -11.58 -2.81
CA ILE A 140 -6.25 -12.28 -2.29
C ILE A 140 -7.50 -11.41 -2.44
N LEU A 141 -7.37 -10.11 -2.12
CA LEU A 141 -8.48 -9.16 -2.16
C LEU A 141 -8.78 -8.67 -3.58
N GLU A 142 -7.78 -8.69 -4.46
CA GLU A 142 -7.94 -8.29 -5.85
C GLU A 142 -8.60 -9.39 -6.69
N GLU A 143 -8.23 -10.65 -6.47
CA GLU A 143 -8.80 -11.80 -7.18
C GLU A 143 -10.16 -12.22 -6.62
N ASP A 144 -10.45 -11.95 -5.34
CA ASP A 144 -11.75 -12.27 -4.73
C ASP A 144 -12.78 -11.19 -5.07
N LEU A 145 -13.63 -11.49 -6.06
CA LEU A 145 -14.68 -10.62 -6.57
C LEU A 145 -16.01 -10.92 -5.88
N ILE A 146 -16.79 -9.88 -5.58
CA ILE A 146 -18.13 -10.06 -5.02
C ILE A 146 -19.05 -10.76 -6.03
N ALA A 147 -19.69 -11.86 -5.62
CA ALA A 147 -20.56 -12.67 -6.49
C ALA A 147 -21.98 -12.08 -6.65
N SER A 148 -22.38 -11.18 -5.75
CA SER A 148 -23.66 -10.48 -5.75
C SER A 148 -23.43 -9.03 -5.37
N ARG A 149 -24.42 -8.15 -5.65
CA ARG A 149 -24.36 -6.75 -5.24
C ARG A 149 -24.10 -6.68 -3.73
N LEU A 150 -23.06 -5.94 -3.34
CA LEU A 150 -22.74 -5.66 -1.95
C LEU A 150 -23.20 -4.26 -1.61
N SER A 151 -23.80 -4.09 -0.44
CA SER A 151 -24.17 -2.77 0.08
C SER A 151 -23.69 -2.62 1.52
N THR A 152 -23.36 -1.40 1.92
CA THR A 152 -22.97 -1.09 3.30
C THR A 152 -24.06 -1.36 4.36
N ASP A 153 -25.31 -1.58 3.95
CA ASP A 153 -26.43 -1.97 4.80
C ASP A 153 -26.89 -3.42 4.60
N SER A 154 -26.18 -4.19 3.76
CA SER A 154 -26.56 -5.55 3.42
C SER A 154 -26.24 -6.54 4.55
N PRO A 155 -26.88 -7.73 4.58
CA PRO A 155 -26.64 -8.73 5.61
C PRO A 155 -25.19 -9.24 5.71
N GLU A 156 -24.43 -9.17 4.61
CA GLU A 156 -23.01 -9.55 4.54
C GLU A 156 -22.16 -8.64 5.42
N MET A 157 -22.57 -7.38 5.63
CA MET A 157 -21.86 -6.43 6.48
C MET A 157 -22.06 -6.68 7.99
N LEU A 158 -23.00 -7.55 8.37
CA LEU A 158 -23.19 -7.95 9.77
C LEU A 158 -22.00 -8.79 10.27
N LEU A 159 -21.59 -8.59 11.52
CA LEU A 159 -20.55 -9.40 12.16
C LEU A 159 -20.99 -10.86 12.33
N VAL A 160 -22.26 -11.05 12.69
CA VAL A 160 -22.86 -12.37 12.87
C VAL A 160 -24.31 -12.32 12.41
N ARG A 161 -24.72 -13.31 11.62
CA ARG A 161 -26.12 -13.55 11.28
C ARG A 161 -26.43 -15.03 11.42
N ASP A 162 -27.56 -15.34 12.04
CA ASP A 162 -28.07 -16.69 12.15
C ASP A 162 -29.61 -16.73 12.05
N PRO A 163 -30.16 -17.24 10.94
CA PRO A 163 -31.59 -17.41 10.81
C PRO A 163 -32.11 -18.68 11.52
N PHE A 164 -31.23 -19.52 12.07
CA PHE A 164 -31.58 -20.75 12.80
C PHE A 164 -32.34 -21.80 11.96
N LEU A 165 -32.03 -21.90 10.67
CA LEU A 165 -32.65 -22.83 9.73
C LEU A 165 -31.94 -24.20 9.70
N ARG A 166 -31.79 -24.83 10.87
CA ARG A 166 -31.14 -26.15 11.02
C ARG A 166 -31.69 -26.92 12.22
N ASN A 167 -31.53 -28.25 12.22
CA ASN A 167 -31.86 -29.08 13.37
C ASN A 167 -30.57 -29.45 14.11
N VAL A 168 -30.45 -29.03 15.38
CA VAL A 168 -29.30 -29.32 16.24
C VAL A 168 -29.82 -29.60 17.66
N THR A 169 -29.26 -30.60 18.33
CA THR A 169 -29.51 -30.90 19.75
C THR A 169 -28.19 -30.80 20.50
N GLY A 170 -28.21 -30.34 21.77
CA GLY A 170 -27.00 -30.20 22.57
C GLY A 170 -26.17 -28.97 22.28
N GLY A 171 -26.62 -28.10 21.38
CA GLY A 171 -26.02 -26.80 21.10
C GLY A 171 -26.81 -26.06 20.04
N TRP A 172 -26.31 -24.89 19.64
CA TRP A 172 -26.87 -24.19 18.50
C TRP A 172 -26.11 -24.48 17.19
N GLY A 173 -24.92 -25.07 17.24
CA GLY A 173 -24.14 -25.41 16.04
C GLY A 173 -23.47 -24.20 15.39
N LEU A 174 -23.27 -24.25 14.07
CA LEU A 174 -22.61 -23.19 13.29
C LEU A 174 -23.64 -22.26 12.62
N THR A 175 -23.35 -20.97 12.59
CA THR A 175 -24.06 -20.03 11.71
C THR A 175 -23.79 -20.37 10.23
N PRO A 176 -24.58 -19.83 9.28
CA PRO A 176 -24.27 -19.97 7.84
C PRO A 176 -22.86 -19.49 7.45
N ALA A 177 -22.30 -18.54 8.21
CA ALA A 177 -20.94 -18.03 8.03
C ALA A 177 -19.87 -18.87 8.78
N GLY A 178 -20.21 -20.07 9.26
CA GLY A 178 -19.29 -21.00 9.94
C GLY A 178 -18.93 -20.61 11.38
N ILE A 179 -19.59 -19.62 11.98
CA ILE A 179 -19.28 -19.17 13.35
C ILE A 179 -19.97 -20.09 14.35
N GLY A 180 -19.20 -20.69 15.26
CA GLY A 180 -19.75 -21.55 16.31
C GLY A 180 -20.37 -20.77 17.47
N TRP A 181 -21.53 -21.24 17.91
CA TRP A 181 -22.17 -20.82 19.16
C TRP A 181 -21.57 -21.57 20.35
N SER A 182 -21.01 -20.84 21.30
CA SER A 182 -20.60 -21.35 22.60
C SER A 182 -21.72 -21.23 23.61
N LEU A 183 -21.93 -22.31 24.36
CA LEU A 183 -22.82 -22.34 25.51
C LEU A 183 -21.99 -22.17 26.78
N ILE A 184 -22.44 -21.27 27.67
CA ILE A 184 -21.82 -21.05 28.98
C ILE A 184 -22.84 -21.39 30.09
N VAL A 185 -23.35 -22.63 30.14
CA VAL A 185 -24.09 -23.23 31.29
C VAL A 185 -24.06 -24.76 31.23
N THR A 186 -24.22 -25.41 32.39
CA THR A 186 -24.48 -26.85 32.64
C THR A 186 -25.97 -27.23 32.61
N GLY A 187 -26.28 -28.37 31.99
CA GLY A 187 -27.63 -28.96 31.89
C GLY A 187 -27.63 -30.13 30.89
N PRO A 188 -28.71 -30.93 30.79
CA PRO A 188 -28.76 -32.02 29.82
C PRO A 188 -28.80 -31.48 28.39
N PRO A 189 -28.10 -32.10 27.41
CA PRO A 189 -28.04 -31.63 26.02
C PRO A 189 -29.41 -31.48 25.32
N THR A 190 -30.46 -32.12 25.84
CA THR A 190 -31.83 -32.02 25.34
C THR A 190 -32.52 -30.69 25.67
N THR A 191 -31.92 -29.87 26.53
CA THR A 191 -32.53 -28.62 27.02
C THR A 191 -32.18 -27.39 26.19
N TRP A 192 -31.46 -27.55 25.09
CA TRP A 192 -31.25 -26.50 24.11
C TRP A 192 -30.94 -27.08 22.74
N GLY A 193 -31.31 -26.35 21.71
CA GLY A 193 -31.16 -26.80 20.34
C GLY A 193 -31.63 -25.77 19.35
N VAL A 194 -31.58 -26.16 18.09
CA VAL A 194 -32.22 -25.46 16.97
C VAL A 194 -33.18 -26.42 16.32
N THR A 195 -34.36 -25.93 15.96
CA THR A 195 -35.35 -26.69 15.21
C THR A 195 -35.79 -25.90 14.00
N THR A 196 -36.11 -26.60 12.93
CA THR A 196 -36.74 -26.08 11.70
C THR A 196 -38.27 -26.08 11.78
N ALA A 197 -38.86 -26.51 12.90
CA ALA A 197 -40.30 -26.43 13.10
C ALA A 197 -40.80 -24.97 13.06
N GLY A 198 -41.93 -24.73 12.38
CA GLY A 198 -42.42 -23.38 12.13
C GLY A 198 -41.48 -22.61 11.19
N ALA A 199 -41.07 -21.40 11.58
CA ALA A 199 -40.13 -20.56 10.83
C ALA A 199 -38.64 -20.84 11.13
N GLY A 200 -38.35 -21.88 11.92
CA GLY A 200 -37.02 -22.14 12.47
C GLY A 200 -36.70 -21.27 13.68
N TYR A 201 -36.20 -21.87 14.75
CA TYR A 201 -35.78 -21.15 15.96
C TYR A 201 -34.78 -21.94 16.79
N ALA A 202 -33.91 -21.20 17.48
CA ALA A 202 -33.14 -21.72 18.58
C ALA A 202 -33.97 -21.69 19.88
N PHE A 203 -33.76 -22.66 20.77
CA PHE A 203 -34.47 -22.71 22.04
C PHE A 203 -33.54 -23.05 23.22
N VAL A 204 -33.99 -22.63 24.40
CA VAL A 204 -33.46 -23.04 25.69
C VAL A 204 -34.64 -23.38 26.61
N THR A 205 -34.66 -24.60 27.13
CA THR A 205 -35.65 -25.11 28.08
C THR A 205 -35.16 -24.87 29.50
N LEU A 206 -35.99 -24.24 30.33
CA LEU A 206 -35.69 -24.00 31.74
C LEU A 206 -36.22 -25.17 32.58
N THR A 207 -35.42 -26.23 32.79
CA THR A 207 -35.85 -27.43 33.52
C THR A 207 -35.78 -27.26 35.04
N GLU A 208 -34.58 -26.98 35.56
CA GLU A 208 -34.31 -26.74 36.98
C GLU A 208 -33.60 -25.40 37.16
N GLN A 209 -33.77 -24.80 38.35
CA GLN A 209 -33.21 -23.47 38.68
C GLN A 209 -33.45 -22.46 37.55
N PRO A 210 -34.72 -22.08 37.27
CA PRO A 210 -35.04 -21.28 36.10
C PRO A 210 -34.43 -19.87 36.15
N ALA A 211 -34.01 -19.40 37.34
CA ALA A 211 -33.25 -18.17 37.53
C ALA A 211 -31.78 -18.23 37.08
N THR A 212 -31.19 -19.42 36.91
CA THR A 212 -29.81 -19.58 36.45
C THR A 212 -29.66 -19.10 35.00
N LEU A 213 -28.70 -18.22 34.78
CA LEU A 213 -28.47 -17.56 33.50
C LEU A 213 -27.84 -18.48 32.47
N ARG A 214 -28.59 -18.83 31.42
CA ARG A 214 -28.10 -19.63 30.28
C ARG A 214 -27.66 -18.72 29.15
N ILE A 215 -26.37 -18.61 28.88
CA ILE A 215 -25.81 -17.67 27.89
C ILE A 215 -25.27 -18.41 26.65
N GLN A 216 -25.59 -17.89 25.47
CA GLN A 216 -25.20 -18.38 24.15
C GLN A 216 -24.49 -17.26 23.38
N LEU A 217 -23.26 -17.50 22.92
CA LEU A 217 -22.40 -16.47 22.33
C LEU A 217 -21.72 -16.96 21.04
N PRO A 218 -21.78 -16.20 19.94
CA PRO A 218 -20.88 -16.34 18.82
C PRO A 218 -19.55 -15.59 19.11
N HIS A 219 -18.41 -16.20 18.79
CA HIS A 219 -17.06 -15.74 19.19
C HIS A 219 -16.53 -14.51 18.41
N ARG A 220 -17.28 -13.42 18.37
CA ARG A 220 -16.83 -12.12 17.83
C ARG A 220 -16.83 -11.08 18.95
N ARG A 221 -16.03 -10.01 18.84
CA ARG A 221 -16.00 -8.89 19.81
C ARG A 221 -16.30 -7.58 19.08
N SER A 222 -17.11 -6.73 19.69
CA SER A 222 -17.22 -5.33 19.29
C SER A 222 -17.30 -4.42 20.51
N ALA A 223 -16.92 -3.16 20.32
CA ALA A 223 -17.12 -2.10 21.30
C ALA A 223 -18.60 -1.70 21.26
N ASP A 224 -19.05 -1.15 20.15
CA ASP A 224 -20.45 -0.81 19.91
C ASP A 224 -21.14 -1.95 19.15
N ALA A 225 -22.44 -2.09 19.33
CA ALA A 225 -23.22 -3.11 18.65
C ALA A 225 -24.67 -2.71 18.48
N ASP A 226 -25.29 -3.21 17.42
CA ASP A 226 -26.73 -3.22 17.23
C ASP A 226 -27.17 -4.64 16.90
N VAL A 227 -27.94 -5.21 17.82
CA VAL A 227 -28.35 -6.61 17.78
C VAL A 227 -29.85 -6.65 17.59
N ARG A 228 -30.28 -7.39 16.57
CA ARG A 228 -31.68 -7.71 16.28
C ARG A 228 -31.89 -9.21 16.42
N THR A 229 -33.03 -9.59 16.97
CA THR A 229 -33.48 -10.98 17.05
C THR A 229 -34.99 -11.01 17.26
N THR A 230 -35.61 -12.16 17.03
CA THR A 230 -36.98 -12.39 17.48
C THR A 230 -36.98 -13.25 18.73
N MET A 231 -37.90 -13.00 19.66
CA MET A 231 -38.04 -13.76 20.90
C MET A 231 -39.47 -14.26 21.11
N ALA A 232 -39.62 -15.45 21.70
CA ALA A 232 -40.90 -15.96 22.18
C ALA A 232 -40.72 -16.85 23.40
N VAL A 233 -41.81 -17.13 24.11
CA VAL A 233 -41.90 -18.13 25.18
C VAL A 233 -42.94 -19.18 24.84
N SER A 234 -42.73 -20.44 25.22
CA SER A 234 -43.66 -21.53 24.87
C SER A 234 -44.95 -21.55 25.68
N VAL A 235 -44.98 -20.87 26.82
CA VAL A 235 -46.12 -20.83 27.76
C VAL A 235 -46.21 -19.46 28.41
N THR A 236 -47.38 -19.10 28.92
CA THR A 236 -47.57 -17.90 29.74
C THR A 236 -46.84 -18.06 31.07
N ALA A 237 -46.12 -17.03 31.49
CA ALA A 237 -45.38 -17.04 32.75
C ALA A 237 -46.33 -17.22 33.95
N THR A 238 -45.91 -18.01 34.94
CA THR A 238 -46.63 -18.24 36.21
C THR A 238 -45.66 -18.04 37.37
N GLY A 239 -46.13 -17.39 38.44
CA GLY A 239 -45.32 -17.04 39.61
C GLY A 239 -44.39 -15.84 39.39
N ALA A 240 -43.56 -15.84 38.34
CA ALA A 240 -42.71 -14.71 37.97
C ALA A 240 -42.38 -14.68 36.47
N ALA A 241 -41.90 -13.55 35.95
CA ALA A 241 -41.65 -13.35 34.53
C ALA A 241 -40.48 -14.20 33.97
N PHE A 242 -40.55 -14.54 32.69
CA PHE A 242 -39.40 -15.00 31.91
C PHE A 242 -38.55 -13.81 31.44
N LEU A 243 -37.25 -14.02 31.33
CA LEU A 243 -36.24 -13.01 31.01
C LEU A 243 -35.33 -13.45 29.85
N PRO A 244 -35.86 -13.75 28.64
CA PRO A 244 -34.99 -13.78 27.48
C PRO A 244 -34.36 -12.40 27.28
N SER A 245 -33.08 -12.38 26.92
CA SER A 245 -32.34 -11.13 26.80
C SER A 245 -31.28 -11.18 25.73
N ILE A 246 -30.99 -10.01 25.16
CA ILE A 246 -29.78 -9.77 24.39
C ILE A 246 -28.66 -9.50 25.39
N VAL A 247 -27.59 -10.29 25.30
CA VAL A 247 -26.35 -10.11 26.06
C VAL A 247 -25.45 -9.16 25.30
N LEU A 248 -24.91 -8.17 25.99
CA LEU A 248 -24.05 -7.13 25.44
C LEU A 248 -22.71 -7.11 26.18
N ARG A 249 -21.61 -7.00 25.44
CA ARG A 249 -20.23 -6.91 25.95
C ARG A 249 -19.80 -8.00 26.92
N TYR A 250 -20.22 -9.25 26.70
CA TYR A 250 -19.78 -10.37 27.53
C TYR A 250 -18.26 -10.58 27.47
N ARG A 251 -17.62 -10.65 28.64
CA ARG A 251 -16.20 -11.05 28.80
C ARG A 251 -16.07 -12.30 29.68
N SER A 252 -16.89 -12.41 30.71
CA SER A 252 -16.90 -13.49 31.69
C SER A 252 -18.31 -13.59 32.31
N THR A 253 -18.56 -14.62 33.11
CA THR A 253 -19.81 -14.73 33.89
C THR A 253 -19.93 -13.65 34.98
N ALA A 254 -18.86 -12.88 35.22
CA ALA A 254 -18.85 -11.71 36.10
C ALA A 254 -18.95 -10.38 35.33
N ASP A 255 -18.90 -10.38 33.99
CA ASP A 255 -18.72 -9.15 33.20
C ASP A 255 -19.56 -9.18 31.92
N PHE A 256 -20.79 -8.68 32.00
CA PHE A 256 -21.67 -8.50 30.84
C PHE A 256 -22.87 -7.61 31.16
N TYR A 257 -23.47 -7.00 30.13
CA TYR A 257 -24.72 -6.27 30.21
C TYR A 257 -25.85 -7.05 29.53
N ARG A 258 -27.11 -6.72 29.86
CA ARG A 258 -28.28 -7.32 29.25
C ARG A 258 -29.38 -6.31 28.97
N LEU A 259 -29.98 -6.40 27.79
CA LEU A 259 -31.34 -5.90 27.55
C LEU A 259 -32.32 -7.05 27.77
N ARG A 260 -33.11 -6.98 28.85
CA ARG A 260 -34.09 -8.00 29.23
C ARG A 260 -35.47 -7.66 28.67
N VAL A 261 -36.09 -8.64 28.02
CA VAL A 261 -37.51 -8.62 27.69
C VAL A 261 -38.24 -9.45 28.74
N HIS A 262 -39.17 -8.81 29.44
CA HIS A 262 -39.94 -9.45 30.50
C HIS A 262 -41.24 -9.96 29.91
N PHE A 263 -41.40 -11.28 29.87
CA PHE A 263 -42.67 -11.92 29.55
C PHE A 263 -43.42 -12.11 30.87
N ASN A 264 -44.29 -11.15 31.19
CA ASN A 264 -44.95 -11.05 32.50
C ASN A 264 -46.05 -12.10 32.68
N THR A 265 -46.44 -12.34 33.94
CA THR A 265 -47.46 -13.34 34.31
C THR A 265 -48.87 -12.96 33.86
N ASN A 266 -49.12 -11.68 33.62
CA ASN A 266 -50.39 -11.15 33.11
C ASN A 266 -50.45 -11.09 31.57
N GLY A 267 -49.49 -11.69 30.86
CA GLY A 267 -49.48 -11.69 29.39
C GLY A 267 -48.98 -10.39 28.75
N THR A 268 -48.35 -9.48 29.52
CA THR A 268 -47.77 -8.22 29.00
C THR A 268 -46.26 -8.29 28.81
N LEU A 269 -45.70 -7.36 28.04
CA LEU A 269 -44.27 -7.20 27.82
C LEU A 269 -43.72 -5.92 28.46
N SER A 270 -42.55 -6.02 29.08
CA SER A 270 -41.77 -4.88 29.56
C SER A 270 -40.28 -5.04 29.28
N LEU A 271 -39.52 -3.94 29.35
CA LEU A 271 -38.07 -3.91 29.10
C LEU A 271 -37.30 -3.44 30.32
N SER A 272 -36.13 -4.02 30.58
CA SER A 272 -35.16 -3.40 31.48
C SER A 272 -33.71 -3.70 31.10
N VAL A 273 -32.79 -2.82 31.51
CA VAL A 273 -31.35 -3.04 31.35
C VAL A 273 -30.79 -3.62 32.66
N ALA A 274 -29.77 -4.47 32.57
CA ALA A 274 -29.05 -4.99 33.72
C ALA A 274 -27.53 -5.03 33.51
N ASP A 275 -26.78 -4.72 34.56
CA ASP A 275 -25.39 -5.14 34.74
C ASP A 275 -25.39 -6.51 35.43
N ARG A 276 -24.94 -7.54 34.70
CA ARG A 276 -25.11 -8.94 35.08
C ARG A 276 -26.55 -9.27 35.46
N THR A 277 -26.86 -9.34 36.76
CA THR A 277 -28.17 -9.61 37.35
C THR A 277 -28.82 -8.37 37.98
N THR A 278 -28.05 -7.31 38.23
CA THR A 278 -28.50 -6.07 38.86
C THR A 278 -29.16 -5.17 37.83
N GLN A 279 -30.38 -4.71 38.12
CA GLN A 279 -31.10 -3.81 37.22
C GLN A 279 -30.49 -2.40 37.21
N VAL A 280 -30.44 -1.79 36.03
CA VAL A 280 -30.03 -0.40 35.85
C VAL A 280 -31.28 0.45 35.61
N GLY A 281 -31.60 1.32 36.56
CA GLY A 281 -32.81 2.16 36.54
C GLY A 281 -34.12 1.38 36.65
N ALA A 282 -35.22 1.98 36.18
CA ALA A 282 -36.55 1.38 36.23
C ALA A 282 -36.82 0.42 35.06
N THR A 283 -37.84 -0.42 35.21
CA THR A 283 -38.42 -1.24 34.13
C THR A 283 -39.43 -0.39 33.35
N GLU A 284 -39.38 -0.44 32.02
CA GLU A 284 -40.30 0.28 31.14
C GLU A 284 -41.43 -0.63 30.62
N THR A 285 -42.67 -0.16 30.69
CA THR A 285 -43.82 -0.89 30.16
C THR A 285 -43.98 -0.60 28.67
N THR A 286 -44.17 -1.63 27.86
CA THR A 286 -44.24 -1.46 26.40
C THR A 286 -45.66 -1.21 25.87
N GLY A 287 -46.68 -1.47 26.69
CA GLY A 287 -48.08 -1.48 26.26
C GLY A 287 -48.46 -2.70 25.40
N LEU A 288 -47.50 -3.59 25.09
CA LEU A 288 -47.72 -4.78 24.28
C LEU A 288 -48.13 -5.98 25.14
N SER A 289 -48.98 -6.83 24.57
CA SER A 289 -49.26 -8.18 25.07
C SER A 289 -48.50 -9.24 24.26
N TYR A 290 -48.33 -10.42 24.84
CA TYR A 290 -47.75 -11.58 24.13
C TYR A 290 -48.69 -12.78 24.20
N THR A 291 -48.64 -13.59 23.15
CA THR A 291 -49.26 -14.91 23.10
C THR A 291 -48.14 -15.96 23.04
N PRO A 292 -48.19 -17.03 23.85
CA PRO A 292 -47.20 -18.09 23.81
C PRO A 292 -46.97 -18.64 22.39
N GLY A 293 -45.70 -18.86 22.04
CA GLY A 293 -45.28 -19.33 20.72
C GLY A 293 -45.22 -18.24 19.64
N THR A 294 -45.81 -17.06 19.86
CA THR A 294 -45.75 -15.94 18.90
C THR A 294 -44.47 -15.14 19.11
N MET A 295 -43.72 -14.93 18.03
CA MET A 295 -42.47 -14.16 18.04
C MET A 295 -42.74 -12.66 18.13
N VAL A 296 -41.90 -11.96 18.88
CA VAL A 296 -41.77 -10.49 18.86
C VAL A 296 -40.39 -10.10 18.39
N ASN A 297 -40.28 -9.02 17.64
CA ASN A 297 -39.00 -8.43 17.25
C ASN A 297 -38.39 -7.69 18.43
N VAL A 298 -37.09 -7.86 18.63
CA VAL A 298 -36.32 -7.20 19.68
C VAL A 298 -35.06 -6.62 19.08
N ARG A 299 -34.78 -5.35 19.39
CA ARG A 299 -33.54 -4.67 19.01
C ARG A 299 -32.88 -4.09 20.26
N ALA A 300 -31.60 -4.36 20.43
CA ALA A 300 -30.76 -3.73 21.44
C ALA A 300 -29.57 -3.07 20.77
N ARG A 301 -29.24 -1.85 21.19
CA ARG A 301 -28.06 -1.14 20.70
C ARG A 301 -27.25 -0.63 21.88
N ILE A 302 -25.94 -0.80 21.81
CA ILE A 302 -24.98 -0.22 22.75
C ILE A 302 -24.00 0.66 21.99
N ILE A 303 -23.95 1.94 22.36
CA ILE A 303 -23.00 2.94 21.85
C ILE A 303 -22.36 3.59 23.08
N GLY A 304 -21.04 3.60 23.17
CA GLY A 304 -20.38 4.13 24.37
C GLY A 304 -20.80 3.32 25.59
N GLN A 305 -21.46 3.89 26.59
CA GLN A 305 -22.05 3.14 27.72
C GLN A 305 -23.58 3.17 27.76
N THR A 306 -24.21 3.68 26.70
CA THR A 306 -25.66 3.82 26.61
C THR A 306 -26.25 2.63 25.86
N ILE A 307 -27.16 1.94 26.53
CA ILE A 307 -27.95 0.82 26.01
C ILE A 307 -29.35 1.34 25.69
N THR A 308 -29.74 1.22 24.43
CA THR A 308 -31.10 1.47 23.95
C THR A 308 -31.75 0.16 23.54
N GLY A 309 -33.06 0.06 23.73
CA GLY A 309 -33.80 -1.16 23.44
C GLY A 309 -35.23 -0.90 23.00
N LYS A 310 -35.77 -1.78 22.17
CA LYS A 310 -37.19 -1.77 21.79
C LYS A 310 -37.68 -3.16 21.40
N VAL A 311 -38.99 -3.36 21.54
CA VAL A 311 -39.70 -4.59 21.19
C VAL A 311 -40.99 -4.23 20.48
N TRP A 312 -41.36 -5.01 19.46
CA TRP A 312 -42.59 -4.82 18.69
C TRP A 312 -43.10 -6.15 18.11
N PRO A 313 -44.38 -6.26 17.74
CA PRO A 313 -44.93 -7.49 17.16
C PRO A 313 -44.17 -7.92 15.90
N ALA A 314 -43.95 -9.23 15.72
CA ALA A 314 -43.39 -9.75 14.47
C ALA A 314 -44.35 -9.46 13.30
N GLY A 315 -43.81 -9.04 12.16
CA GLY A 315 -44.57 -8.62 10.97
C GLY A 315 -45.05 -7.16 10.98
N ALA A 316 -44.95 -6.45 12.10
CA ALA A 316 -45.20 -5.02 12.16
C ALA A 316 -43.92 -4.22 11.78
N PRO A 317 -44.07 -3.00 11.21
CA PRO A 317 -42.94 -2.13 10.94
C PRO A 317 -42.19 -1.78 12.24
N GLU A 318 -40.88 -1.58 12.14
CA GLU A 318 -40.05 -1.19 13.27
C GLU A 318 -40.45 0.20 13.78
N PRO A 319 -40.75 0.38 15.08
CA PRO A 319 -41.05 1.70 15.64
C PRO A 319 -39.85 2.64 15.54
N GLU A 320 -40.09 3.92 15.26
CA GLU A 320 -39.03 4.94 15.23
C GLU A 320 -38.39 5.14 16.61
N ALA A 321 -39.23 5.31 17.64
CA ALA A 321 -38.78 5.58 19.01
C ALA A 321 -38.16 4.35 19.69
N TRP A 322 -37.17 4.59 20.55
CA TRP A 322 -36.65 3.59 21.48
C TRP A 322 -37.61 3.41 22.66
N GLY A 323 -37.83 2.15 23.09
CA GLY A 323 -38.71 1.83 24.20
C GLY A 323 -38.02 1.90 25.57
N ILE A 324 -36.69 1.85 25.60
CA ILE A 324 -35.88 2.06 26.80
C ILE A 324 -34.51 2.62 26.42
N GLU A 325 -33.97 3.48 27.28
CA GLU A 325 -32.60 3.99 27.21
C GLU A 325 -32.01 4.04 28.62
N ARG A 326 -30.82 3.45 28.81
CA ARG A 326 -30.09 3.48 30.08
C ARG A 326 -28.60 3.61 29.83
N THR A 327 -27.92 4.43 30.63
CA THR A 327 -26.46 4.54 30.63
C THR A 327 -25.89 3.75 31.79
N ILE A 328 -24.86 2.95 31.53
CA ILE A 328 -24.14 2.23 32.58
C ILE A 328 -23.19 3.19 33.28
N GLU A 329 -23.45 3.44 34.56
CA GLU A 329 -22.58 4.20 35.45
C GLU A 329 -21.78 3.22 36.31
N SER A 330 -20.56 2.90 35.87
CA SER A 330 -19.61 2.03 36.58
C SER A 330 -18.24 2.68 36.61
N ALA A 331 -17.48 2.46 37.69
CA ALA A 331 -16.10 2.92 37.79
C ALA A 331 -15.16 2.18 36.82
N ASP A 332 -15.50 0.94 36.44
CA ASP A 332 -14.80 0.15 35.42
C ASP A 332 -15.82 -0.39 34.40
N PRO A 333 -16.22 0.42 33.42
CA PRO A 333 -17.22 0.02 32.44
C PRO A 333 -16.61 -0.87 31.35
N LEU A 334 -17.37 -1.85 30.89
CA LEU A 334 -16.93 -2.74 29.82
C LEU A 334 -16.84 -1.95 28.51
N THR A 335 -15.66 -1.91 27.89
CA THR A 335 -15.41 -1.16 26.64
C THR A 335 -15.60 -1.99 25.38
N GLN A 336 -15.62 -3.32 25.50
CA GLN A 336 -15.83 -4.27 24.40
C GLN A 336 -16.17 -5.65 24.94
N GLY A 337 -16.86 -6.47 24.14
CA GLY A 337 -17.08 -7.88 24.47
C GLY A 337 -17.90 -8.60 23.42
N TRP A 338 -18.35 -9.81 23.74
CA TRP A 338 -19.21 -10.62 22.87
C TRP A 338 -20.66 -10.18 23.00
N MET A 339 -21.42 -10.21 21.89
CA MET A 339 -22.87 -10.07 21.92
C MET A 339 -23.49 -11.46 21.84
N GLY A 340 -24.66 -11.67 22.42
CA GLY A 340 -25.33 -12.95 22.31
C GLY A 340 -26.72 -12.93 22.90
N LEU A 341 -27.16 -14.10 23.33
CA LEU A 341 -28.50 -14.30 23.85
C LEU A 341 -28.42 -15.01 25.19
N SER A 342 -29.36 -14.72 26.08
CA SER A 342 -29.49 -15.51 27.30
C SER A 342 -30.93 -15.80 27.68
N ALA A 343 -31.10 -16.92 28.37
CA ALA A 343 -32.37 -17.44 28.85
C ALA A 343 -32.33 -17.60 30.38
N SER A 344 -33.30 -16.99 31.06
CA SER A 344 -33.55 -17.18 32.49
C SER A 344 -35.00 -16.77 32.83
N SER A 345 -35.38 -16.89 34.10
CA SER A 345 -36.57 -16.27 34.69
C SER A 345 -36.20 -15.51 35.96
N PHE A 346 -37.16 -14.86 36.59
CA PHE A 346 -37.04 -14.54 38.00
C PHE A 346 -37.21 -15.80 38.87
N GLY A 347 -36.64 -15.80 40.08
CA GLY A 347 -36.61 -16.95 40.99
C GLY A 347 -37.99 -17.47 41.44
N GLY A 348 -39.06 -16.68 41.27
CA GLY A 348 -40.42 -17.07 41.61
C GLY A 348 -41.21 -17.75 40.48
N ASN A 349 -40.60 -18.04 39.33
CA ASN A 349 -41.31 -18.70 38.23
C ASN A 349 -41.59 -20.19 38.56
N THR A 350 -42.82 -20.65 38.30
CA THR A 350 -43.28 -22.00 38.66
C THR A 350 -43.66 -22.87 37.46
N ASN A 351 -43.43 -22.40 36.23
CA ASN A 351 -43.73 -23.20 35.03
C ASN A 351 -42.81 -24.43 34.95
N THR A 352 -43.35 -25.56 34.51
CA THR A 352 -42.57 -26.80 34.31
C THR A 352 -41.96 -26.84 32.90
N SER A 353 -40.63 -26.81 32.81
CA SER A 353 -39.87 -26.90 31.54
C SER A 353 -40.30 -25.93 30.41
N PRO A 354 -40.52 -24.63 30.68
CA PRO A 354 -40.83 -23.65 29.63
C PRO A 354 -39.63 -23.46 28.69
N GLN A 355 -39.91 -23.19 27.42
CA GLN A 355 -38.89 -22.84 26.42
C GLN A 355 -38.87 -21.34 26.16
N LEU A 356 -37.68 -20.76 26.19
CA LEU A 356 -37.38 -19.45 25.61
C LEU A 356 -36.82 -19.69 24.20
N ARG A 357 -37.40 -19.00 23.21
CA ARG A 357 -37.13 -19.22 21.79
C ARG A 357 -36.56 -17.96 21.14
N TYR A 358 -35.64 -18.15 20.21
CA TYR A 358 -34.93 -17.08 19.51
C TYR A 358 -34.91 -17.35 18.01
N GLY A 359 -35.15 -16.33 17.20
CA GLY A 359 -35.09 -16.40 15.74
C GLY A 359 -34.27 -15.23 15.16
N SER A 360 -33.87 -15.37 13.90
CA SER A 360 -33.28 -14.29 13.08
C SER A 360 -32.26 -13.40 13.82
N PHE A 361 -31.25 -14.01 14.44
CA PHE A 361 -30.21 -13.27 15.13
C PHE A 361 -29.33 -12.52 14.12
N ALA A 362 -29.19 -11.21 14.31
CA ALA A 362 -28.37 -10.35 13.47
C ALA A 362 -27.61 -9.37 14.37
N TRP A 363 -26.30 -9.31 14.21
CA TRP A 363 -25.42 -8.44 14.98
C TRP A 363 -24.61 -7.58 14.03
N ASP A 364 -24.92 -6.29 14.03
CA ASP A 364 -24.13 -5.23 13.42
C ASP A 364 -23.08 -4.72 14.42
N GLY A 365 -21.80 -4.86 14.08
CA GLY A 365 -20.67 -4.36 14.86
C GLY A 365 -20.27 -2.92 14.55
N ASN A 366 -20.96 -2.28 13.60
CA ASN A 366 -20.72 -0.92 13.15
C ASN A 366 -22.01 -0.08 13.18
N PRO A 367 -22.71 0.02 14.32
CA PRO A 367 -23.98 0.74 14.41
C PRO A 367 -23.85 2.25 14.17
N LEU A 368 -22.61 2.76 14.25
CA LEU A 368 -22.22 4.13 14.02
C LEU A 368 -21.87 4.43 12.56
N ARG A 369 -21.84 3.41 11.69
CA ARG A 369 -21.44 3.51 10.27
C ARG A 369 -20.04 4.09 10.06
N LEU A 370 -19.11 3.78 10.96
CA LEU A 370 -17.70 4.18 10.83
C LEU A 370 -17.08 3.53 9.59
N VAL A 371 -16.40 4.34 8.77
CA VAL A 371 -15.80 3.88 7.52
C VAL A 371 -14.74 2.80 7.77
N THR A 372 -13.89 2.99 8.79
CA THR A 372 -12.83 2.03 9.15
C THR A 372 -13.36 0.67 9.61
N LEU A 373 -14.53 0.62 10.25
CA LEU A 373 -15.19 -0.65 10.61
C LEU A 373 -15.85 -1.32 9.39
N ALA A 374 -16.34 -0.54 8.42
CA ALA A 374 -16.79 -1.07 7.13
C ALA A 374 -15.61 -1.68 6.35
N VAL A 375 -14.49 -0.96 6.23
CA VAL A 375 -13.24 -1.47 5.63
C VAL A 375 -12.82 -2.79 6.27
N ARG A 376 -12.76 -2.83 7.61
CA ARG A 376 -12.45 -4.06 8.36
C ARG A 376 -13.38 -5.21 7.96
N ARG A 377 -14.67 -4.94 7.79
CA ARG A 377 -15.65 -5.99 7.44
C ARG A 377 -15.42 -6.50 6.02
N VAL A 378 -15.17 -5.62 5.06
CA VAL A 378 -14.86 -5.98 3.67
C VAL A 378 -13.58 -6.82 3.59
N LEU A 379 -12.53 -6.46 4.34
CA LEU A 379 -11.31 -7.29 4.43
C LEU A 379 -11.60 -8.72 4.91
N GLN A 380 -12.46 -8.86 5.92
CA GLN A 380 -12.85 -10.17 6.46
C GLN A 380 -13.70 -10.98 5.48
N LEU A 381 -14.53 -10.33 4.66
CA LEU A 381 -15.27 -10.97 3.59
C LEU A 381 -14.30 -11.51 2.53
N GLY A 382 -13.29 -10.71 2.16
CA GLY A 382 -12.19 -11.11 1.27
C GLY A 382 -11.14 -12.04 1.90
N GLY A 383 -11.44 -12.70 3.02
CA GLY A 383 -10.56 -13.68 3.68
C GLY A 383 -9.37 -13.11 4.47
N VAL A 384 -9.15 -11.79 4.48
CA VAL A 384 -8.04 -11.13 5.19
C VAL A 384 -8.48 -10.73 6.60
N ASN A 385 -8.08 -11.54 7.59
CA ASN A 385 -8.47 -11.33 8.99
C ASN A 385 -7.42 -10.57 9.82
N SER A 386 -6.16 -10.52 9.37
CA SER A 386 -5.06 -9.83 10.04
C SER A 386 -4.91 -8.42 9.48
N HIS A 387 -5.18 -7.41 10.31
CA HIS A 387 -5.09 -6.00 9.90
C HIS A 387 -4.65 -5.09 11.05
N ARG A 388 -4.14 -3.91 10.67
CA ARG A 388 -3.81 -2.77 11.50
C ARG A 388 -4.36 -1.52 10.81
N ILE A 389 -5.62 -1.21 11.10
CA ILE A 389 -6.31 -0.03 10.60
C ILE A 389 -6.25 1.05 11.70
N THR A 390 -5.71 2.23 11.38
CA THR A 390 -5.81 3.39 12.26
C THR A 390 -7.29 3.79 12.38
N PRO A 391 -7.86 3.90 13.60
CA PRO A 391 -9.26 4.29 13.76
C PRO A 391 -9.54 5.72 13.24
N SER A 392 -10.76 5.92 12.76
CA SER A 392 -11.31 7.23 12.37
C SER A 392 -12.74 7.35 12.90
N GLU A 393 -13.15 8.57 13.24
CA GLU A 393 -14.52 8.90 13.65
C GLU A 393 -15.45 9.18 12.45
N GLU A 394 -14.90 9.23 11.24
CA GLU A 394 -15.63 9.49 10.00
C GLU A 394 -16.65 8.38 9.68
N ARG A 395 -17.80 8.83 9.16
CA ARG A 395 -19.00 7.99 8.99
C ARG A 395 -19.49 8.00 7.57
N LEU A 396 -20.05 6.87 7.13
CA LEU A 396 -20.83 6.81 5.90
C LEU A 396 -22.13 7.58 6.08
N THR A 397 -22.26 8.67 5.33
CA THR A 397 -23.46 9.52 5.30
C THR A 397 -24.58 8.88 4.49
N THR A 398 -24.22 8.21 3.39
CA THR A 398 -25.12 7.46 2.51
C THR A 398 -24.74 5.99 2.46
N VAL A 399 -25.70 5.17 2.05
CA VAL A 399 -25.44 3.77 1.71
C VAL A 399 -24.62 3.74 0.42
N ARG A 400 -23.53 2.97 0.40
CA ARG A 400 -22.75 2.65 -0.81
C ARG A 400 -23.09 1.26 -1.30
N GLU A 401 -23.10 1.10 -2.62
CA GLU A 401 -23.40 -0.16 -3.32
C GLU A 401 -22.33 -0.44 -4.37
N TRP A 402 -22.01 -1.73 -4.54
CA TRP A 402 -21.04 -2.21 -5.53
C TRP A 402 -21.62 -3.37 -6.31
N GLU A 403 -21.40 -3.38 -7.62
CA GLU A 403 -21.93 -4.40 -8.52
C GLU A 403 -21.16 -5.73 -8.45
N PRO A 404 -21.80 -6.87 -8.77
CA PRO A 404 -21.12 -8.14 -8.93
C PRO A 404 -19.89 -8.02 -9.85
N GLY A 405 -18.78 -8.65 -9.46
CA GLY A 405 -17.51 -8.58 -10.18
C GLY A 405 -16.54 -7.51 -9.68
N THR A 406 -16.93 -6.67 -8.71
CA THR A 406 -16.01 -5.72 -8.07
C THR A 406 -15.08 -6.45 -7.08
N SER A 407 -13.78 -6.17 -7.09
CA SER A 407 -12.83 -6.79 -6.14
C SER A 407 -13.00 -6.22 -4.73
N HIS A 408 -12.74 -7.03 -3.70
CA HIS A 408 -12.72 -6.54 -2.32
C HIS A 408 -11.66 -5.43 -2.13
N LEU A 409 -10.54 -5.49 -2.86
CA LEU A 409 -9.50 -4.47 -2.82
C LEU A 409 -10.01 -3.12 -3.35
N ALA A 410 -10.75 -3.11 -4.46
CA ALA A 410 -11.34 -1.89 -5.02
C ALA A 410 -12.32 -1.24 -4.03
N ILE A 411 -13.21 -2.05 -3.43
CA ILE A 411 -14.17 -1.58 -2.41
C ILE A 411 -13.44 -0.98 -1.20
N VAL A 412 -12.41 -1.65 -0.69
CA VAL A 412 -11.62 -1.15 0.44
C VAL A 412 -10.94 0.16 0.09
N ASN A 413 -10.30 0.26 -1.08
CA ASN A 413 -9.58 1.48 -1.48
C ASN A 413 -10.54 2.65 -1.69
N GLU A 414 -11.73 2.44 -2.25
CA GLU A 414 -12.76 3.48 -2.38
C GLU A 414 -13.22 4.00 -0.99
N LEU A 415 -13.44 3.08 -0.04
CA LEU A 415 -13.82 3.45 1.32
C LEU A 415 -12.70 4.22 2.05
N LEU A 416 -11.44 3.83 1.85
CA LEU A 416 -10.29 4.52 2.44
C LEU A 416 -10.10 5.91 1.81
N ASP A 417 -10.25 6.04 0.50
CA ASP A 417 -10.17 7.31 -0.21
C ASP A 417 -11.22 8.31 0.29
N ALA A 418 -12.45 7.84 0.56
CA ALA A 418 -13.53 8.66 1.11
C ALA A 418 -13.23 9.34 2.46
N ILE A 419 -12.19 8.89 3.18
CA ILE A 419 -11.72 9.49 4.44
C ILE A 419 -10.29 9.99 4.36
N ALA A 420 -9.75 10.20 3.15
CA ALA A 420 -8.38 10.63 2.89
C ALA A 420 -7.32 9.70 3.51
N TYR A 421 -7.56 8.39 3.48
CA TYR A 421 -6.57 7.39 3.85
C TYR A 421 -5.73 6.99 2.64
N ARG A 422 -4.56 6.42 2.92
CA ARG A 422 -3.75 5.75 1.89
C ARG A 422 -4.50 4.52 1.36
N SER A 423 -4.23 4.16 0.11
CA SER A 423 -4.65 2.85 -0.41
C SER A 423 -4.07 1.74 0.46
N LEU A 424 -4.84 0.66 0.61
CA LEU A 424 -4.48 -0.48 1.44
C LEU A 424 -3.09 -1.01 1.07
N SER A 425 -2.27 -1.33 2.07
CA SER A 425 -0.96 -1.95 1.88
C SER A 425 -0.81 -3.18 2.77
N ILE A 426 0.12 -4.07 2.42
CA ILE A 426 0.50 -5.21 3.27
C ILE A 426 1.89 -4.92 3.86
N ASP A 427 2.02 -5.03 5.19
CA ASP A 427 3.32 -4.90 5.86
C ASP A 427 4.21 -6.13 5.65
N GLU A 428 5.44 -6.06 6.14
CA GLU A 428 6.46 -7.10 5.97
C GLU A 428 6.08 -8.44 6.64
N ARG A 429 5.10 -8.43 7.56
CA ARG A 429 4.58 -9.64 8.22
C ARG A 429 3.29 -10.14 7.57
N GLY A 430 2.87 -9.56 6.44
CA GLY A 430 1.65 -9.96 5.76
C GLY A 430 0.38 -9.46 6.44
N VAL A 431 0.43 -8.35 7.21
CA VAL A 431 -0.72 -7.71 7.86
C VAL A 431 -1.23 -6.56 6.99
N ALA A 432 -2.55 -6.48 6.79
CA ALA A 432 -3.15 -5.36 6.07
C ALA A 432 -3.09 -4.06 6.89
N VAL A 433 -2.56 -2.99 6.30
CA VAL A 433 -2.36 -1.69 6.94
C VAL A 433 -3.16 -0.63 6.21
N ALA A 434 -3.89 0.18 6.98
CA ALA A 434 -4.57 1.37 6.48
C ALA A 434 -4.33 2.53 7.46
N THR A 435 -3.78 3.63 6.95
CA THR A 435 -3.40 4.82 7.72
C THR A 435 -3.83 6.09 6.98
N PRO A 436 -4.05 7.20 7.70
CA PRO A 436 -4.31 8.49 7.08
C PRO A 436 -3.22 8.88 6.08
N TYR A 437 -3.62 9.51 4.98
CA TYR A 437 -2.67 10.10 4.07
C TYR A 437 -2.10 11.38 4.67
N VAL A 438 -0.77 11.44 4.72
CA VAL A 438 0.00 12.64 5.07
C VAL A 438 0.98 12.86 3.94
N PRO A 439 1.01 14.05 3.31
CA PRO A 439 1.93 14.35 2.22
C PRO A 439 3.39 14.08 2.60
N PRO A 440 4.22 13.52 1.71
CA PRO A 440 5.64 13.26 1.99
C PRO A 440 6.42 14.51 2.45
N ALA A 441 6.05 15.69 1.97
CA ALA A 441 6.70 16.96 2.34
C ALA A 441 6.51 17.30 3.83
N GLU A 442 5.39 16.90 4.44
CA GLU A 442 5.06 17.17 5.85
C GLU A 442 5.61 16.11 6.80
N ARG A 443 5.99 14.94 6.28
CA ARG A 443 6.57 13.84 7.07
C ARG A 443 8.06 14.08 7.36
N PRO A 444 8.55 13.70 8.55
CA PRO A 444 9.99 13.65 8.81
C PRO A 444 10.64 12.60 7.90
N ALA A 445 11.92 12.80 7.57
CA ALA A 445 12.70 11.75 6.91
C ALA A 445 12.89 10.59 7.88
N GLU A 446 12.55 9.38 7.44
CA GLU A 446 12.70 8.14 8.19
C GLU A 446 14.12 7.59 8.07
N TYR A 447 14.75 7.82 6.92
CA TYR A 447 16.13 7.45 6.63
C TYR A 447 16.88 8.61 5.97
N GLU A 448 18.19 8.65 6.22
CA GLU A 448 19.09 9.62 5.60
C GLU A 448 20.18 8.86 4.83
N TYR A 449 20.34 9.26 3.58
CA TYR A 449 21.38 8.82 2.65
C TYR A 449 22.23 10.02 2.28
N LEU A 450 23.46 10.02 2.80
CA LEU A 450 24.44 11.08 2.63
C LEU A 450 25.65 10.48 1.90
N ASP A 451 26.23 11.23 0.98
CA ASP A 451 27.44 10.91 0.22
C ASP A 451 28.74 11.18 1.00
N ASP A 452 28.74 10.88 2.30
CA ASP A 452 29.91 11.06 3.18
C ASP A 452 30.79 9.79 3.26
N GLU A 453 31.81 9.82 4.12
CA GLU A 453 32.78 8.72 4.29
C GLU A 453 32.13 7.40 4.77
N VAL A 454 30.92 7.44 5.31
CA VAL A 454 30.16 6.27 5.79
C VAL A 454 28.91 6.01 4.96
N SER A 455 28.87 6.55 3.74
CA SER A 455 27.79 6.34 2.78
C SER A 455 27.64 4.87 2.43
N VAL A 456 26.38 4.43 2.38
CA VAL A 456 26.00 3.11 1.84
C VAL A 456 25.50 3.20 0.40
N MET A 457 25.45 4.40 -0.18
CA MET A 457 25.04 4.60 -1.57
C MET A 457 26.18 4.25 -2.52
N ASP A 458 25.81 3.65 -3.64
CA ASP A 458 26.68 3.52 -4.78
C ASP A 458 26.99 4.91 -5.38
N PRO A 459 28.21 5.15 -5.90
CA PRO A 459 28.53 6.38 -6.61
C PRO A 459 27.61 6.65 -7.81
N GLU A 460 27.09 5.60 -8.48
CA GLU A 460 26.17 5.77 -9.58
C GLU A 460 24.77 6.18 -9.10
N ALA A 461 24.28 7.31 -9.61
CA ALA A 461 22.92 7.78 -9.43
C ALA A 461 22.41 8.47 -10.69
N VAL A 462 21.12 8.31 -10.97
CA VAL A 462 20.45 8.95 -12.11
C VAL A 462 19.37 9.88 -11.58
N GLN A 463 19.48 11.16 -11.89
CA GLN A 463 18.46 12.16 -11.59
C GLN A 463 17.63 12.43 -12.85
N GLU A 464 16.32 12.23 -12.76
CA GLU A 464 15.38 12.45 -13.84
C GLU A 464 14.41 13.57 -13.48
N ARG A 465 14.21 14.50 -14.42
CA ARG A 465 13.21 15.57 -14.34
C ARG A 465 12.56 15.70 -15.72
N ASP A 466 11.40 15.10 -15.94
CA ASP A 466 10.67 15.26 -17.22
C ASP A 466 9.83 16.55 -17.20
N LEU A 467 10.31 17.55 -17.92
CA LEU A 467 9.53 18.75 -18.21
C LEU A 467 8.88 18.71 -19.59
N HIS A 468 9.35 17.89 -20.53
CA HIS A 468 8.97 18.01 -21.93
C HIS A 468 7.50 17.65 -22.18
N SER A 469 7.00 16.65 -21.44
CA SER A 469 5.68 16.04 -21.63
C SER A 469 4.56 16.77 -20.88
N ILE A 470 4.89 17.66 -19.95
CA ILE A 470 3.89 18.37 -19.11
C ILE A 470 2.99 19.25 -19.99
N PRO A 471 1.66 19.05 -20.01
CA PRO A 471 0.74 19.92 -20.74
C PRO A 471 0.81 21.37 -20.26
N ASN A 472 0.48 22.30 -21.14
CA ASN A 472 0.33 23.71 -20.80
C ASN A 472 -1.02 24.29 -21.24
N ARG A 473 -1.90 23.41 -21.71
CA ARG A 473 -3.31 23.64 -22.00
C ARG A 473 -4.10 22.39 -21.64
N TRP A 474 -5.25 22.57 -21.00
CA TRP A 474 -6.17 21.49 -20.63
C TRP A 474 -7.54 21.84 -21.20
N VAL A 475 -8.06 20.96 -22.05
CA VAL A 475 -9.35 21.14 -22.72
C VAL A 475 -10.26 20.00 -22.27
N LEU A 476 -11.31 20.33 -21.54
CA LEU A 476 -12.30 19.34 -21.10
C LEU A 476 -13.60 19.59 -21.86
N THR A 477 -14.21 18.52 -22.36
CA THR A 477 -15.52 18.60 -23.01
C THR A 477 -16.54 17.68 -22.34
N ARG A 478 -17.80 18.11 -22.34
CA ARG A 478 -18.96 17.27 -22.05
C ARG A 478 -19.88 17.34 -23.25
N SER A 479 -20.15 16.21 -23.87
CA SER A 479 -21.05 16.10 -25.02
C SER A 479 -22.19 15.15 -24.67
N GLU A 480 -23.42 15.67 -24.61
CA GLU A 480 -24.62 14.85 -24.48
C GLU A 480 -25.44 14.89 -25.77
N PRO A 481 -26.20 13.84 -26.12
CA PRO A 481 -26.94 13.78 -27.38
C PRO A 481 -27.97 14.91 -27.57
N ASP A 482 -28.55 15.42 -26.47
CA ASP A 482 -29.67 16.37 -26.46
C ASP A 482 -29.29 17.77 -25.94
N GLU A 483 -28.02 18.02 -25.60
CA GLU A 483 -27.51 19.31 -25.12
C GLU A 483 -26.30 19.80 -25.94
N PRO A 484 -26.11 21.12 -26.12
CA PRO A 484 -24.91 21.64 -26.76
C PRO A 484 -23.66 21.28 -25.95
N ALA A 485 -22.64 20.74 -26.61
CA ALA A 485 -21.41 20.33 -25.94
C ALA A 485 -20.74 21.52 -25.23
N ILE A 486 -20.43 21.32 -23.94
CA ILE A 486 -19.74 22.30 -23.13
C ILE A 486 -18.24 22.01 -23.23
N THR A 487 -17.44 23.01 -23.62
CA THR A 487 -15.98 22.90 -23.71
C THR A 487 -15.33 23.98 -22.87
N VAL A 488 -14.47 23.56 -21.93
CA VAL A 488 -13.70 24.46 -21.06
C VAL A 488 -12.22 24.31 -21.38
N THR A 489 -11.50 25.43 -21.48
CA THR A 489 -10.06 25.45 -21.72
C THR A 489 -9.32 26.21 -20.62
N TYR A 490 -8.39 25.56 -19.94
CA TYR A 490 -7.40 26.20 -19.07
C TYR A 490 -6.05 26.27 -19.80
N THR A 491 -5.35 27.40 -19.77
CA THR A 491 -4.01 27.56 -20.40
C THR A 491 -3.03 28.18 -19.41
N ASN A 492 -1.91 27.50 -19.17
CA ASN A 492 -0.79 28.07 -18.43
C ASN A 492 -0.02 29.05 -19.35
N SER A 493 -0.13 30.33 -19.06
CA SER A 493 0.55 31.43 -19.75
C SER A 493 1.49 32.23 -18.84
N ASP A 494 1.74 31.75 -17.62
CA ASP A 494 2.61 32.44 -16.66
C ASP A 494 4.07 32.45 -17.15
N PRO A 495 4.68 33.63 -17.43
CA PRO A 495 6.07 33.73 -17.84
C PRO A 495 7.08 33.21 -16.79
N ALA A 496 6.69 33.18 -15.51
CA ALA A 496 7.52 32.64 -14.43
C ALA A 496 7.50 31.11 -14.38
N SER A 497 6.54 30.46 -15.05
CA SER A 497 6.42 29.01 -15.10
C SER A 497 7.24 28.42 -16.27
N PRO A 498 8.15 27.47 -16.01
CA PRO A 498 8.94 26.83 -17.05
C PRO A 498 8.12 25.94 -17.99
N THR A 499 6.90 25.59 -17.58
CA THR A 499 6.00 24.74 -18.37
C THR A 499 5.02 25.55 -19.23
N SER A 500 4.93 26.87 -19.05
CA SER A 500 3.94 27.71 -19.71
C SER A 500 4.11 27.79 -21.23
N THR A 501 3.02 28.15 -21.89
CA THR A 501 2.99 28.46 -23.33
C THR A 501 3.94 29.61 -23.68
N VAL A 502 4.06 30.62 -22.81
CA VAL A 502 4.94 31.79 -23.02
C VAL A 502 6.42 31.39 -22.98
N ARG A 503 6.83 30.62 -21.98
CA ARG A 503 8.24 30.22 -21.83
C ARG A 503 8.66 29.19 -22.88
N ARG A 504 7.77 28.27 -23.25
CA ARG A 504 8.06 27.22 -24.23
C ARG A 504 7.89 27.62 -25.69
N GLY A 505 7.13 28.68 -25.97
CA GLY A 505 6.77 29.09 -27.33
C GLY A 505 5.92 28.07 -28.11
N ARG A 506 5.38 27.04 -27.43
CA ARG A 506 4.52 26.00 -28.03
C ARG A 506 3.40 25.59 -27.09
N VAL A 507 2.36 25.02 -27.69
CA VAL A 507 1.17 24.53 -26.99
C VAL A 507 1.22 23.01 -26.91
N ILE A 508 1.02 22.47 -25.71
CA ILE A 508 0.87 21.04 -25.43
C ILE A 508 -0.48 20.88 -24.73
N THR A 509 -1.41 20.17 -25.36
CA THR A 509 -2.81 20.09 -24.90
C THR A 509 -3.11 18.71 -24.31
N ASP A 510 -3.61 18.67 -23.08
CA ASP A 510 -4.33 17.52 -22.52
C ASP A 510 -5.82 17.70 -22.84
N PHE A 511 -6.39 16.75 -23.58
CA PHE A 511 -7.79 16.78 -23.99
C PHE A 511 -8.52 15.61 -23.35
N ARG A 512 -9.66 15.87 -22.68
CA ARG A 512 -10.46 14.83 -22.04
C ARG A 512 -11.96 15.05 -22.22
N ASP A 513 -12.67 13.97 -22.48
CA ASP A 513 -14.14 13.94 -22.42
C ASP A 513 -14.58 13.52 -21.01
N GLN A 514 -15.53 14.25 -20.43
CA GLN A 514 -16.00 14.09 -19.05
C GLN A 514 -17.52 14.11 -19.01
N GLU A 515 -18.14 12.95 -19.24
CA GLU A 515 -19.60 12.79 -19.26
C GLU A 515 -20.24 13.02 -17.88
N ASP A 516 -19.51 12.73 -16.78
CA ASP A 516 -20.01 12.81 -15.40
C ASP A 516 -20.03 14.24 -14.80
N ALA A 517 -19.57 15.26 -15.55
CA ALA A 517 -19.48 16.61 -15.02
C ALA A 517 -20.86 17.29 -14.95
N THR A 518 -21.29 17.68 -13.76
CA THR A 518 -22.66 18.18 -13.51
C THR A 518 -22.91 19.62 -13.97
N SER A 519 -21.87 20.37 -14.36
CA SER A 519 -21.97 21.77 -14.83
C SER A 519 -20.68 22.26 -15.49
N GLU A 520 -20.75 23.40 -16.18
CA GLU A 520 -19.57 24.11 -16.70
C GLU A 520 -18.60 24.53 -15.57
N SER A 521 -19.11 25.00 -14.43
CA SER A 521 -18.29 25.34 -13.26
C SER A 521 -17.51 24.13 -12.73
N ALA A 522 -18.14 22.94 -12.70
CA ALA A 522 -17.47 21.70 -12.32
C ALA A 522 -16.35 21.32 -13.30
N LEU A 523 -16.53 21.57 -14.60
CA LEU A 523 -15.48 21.39 -15.62
C LEU A 523 -14.32 22.39 -15.44
N ILE A 524 -14.59 23.64 -15.08
CA ILE A 524 -13.57 24.66 -14.78
C ILE A 524 -12.73 24.25 -13.57
N GLU A 525 -13.37 23.87 -12.46
CA GLU A 525 -12.65 23.41 -11.27
C GLU A 525 -11.82 22.15 -11.56
N ARG A 526 -12.36 21.22 -12.33
CA ARG A 526 -11.65 20.00 -12.71
C ARG A 526 -10.47 20.27 -13.65
N ALA A 527 -10.63 21.17 -14.63
CA ALA A 527 -9.53 21.61 -15.49
C ALA A 527 -8.43 22.31 -14.70
N ALA A 528 -8.80 23.15 -13.70
CA ALA A 528 -7.84 23.80 -12.81
C ALA A 528 -7.11 22.80 -11.90
N ASN A 529 -7.81 21.81 -11.35
CA ASN A 529 -7.21 20.75 -10.53
C ASN A 529 -6.24 19.89 -11.36
N LEU A 530 -6.64 19.45 -12.56
CA LEU A 530 -5.77 18.73 -13.48
C LEU A 530 -4.54 19.55 -13.87
N ALA A 531 -4.70 20.87 -14.06
CA ALA A 531 -3.58 21.75 -14.34
C ALA A 531 -2.63 21.89 -13.15
N GLN A 532 -3.16 22.00 -11.93
CA GLN A 532 -2.36 22.04 -10.71
C GLN A 532 -1.61 20.71 -10.50
N GLU A 533 -2.27 19.57 -10.69
CA GLU A 533 -1.67 18.23 -10.61
C GLU A 533 -0.58 18.04 -11.66
N ALA A 534 -0.86 18.32 -12.92
CA ALA A 534 0.09 18.12 -14.01
C ALA A 534 1.28 19.11 -13.97
N THR A 535 1.10 20.29 -13.36
CA THR A 535 2.18 21.28 -13.19
C THR A 535 3.08 20.96 -11.99
N GLN A 536 2.71 19.99 -11.14
CA GLN A 536 3.64 19.45 -10.14
C GLN A 536 4.74 18.66 -10.86
N VAL A 537 5.92 19.27 -10.98
CA VAL A 537 7.08 18.60 -11.57
C VAL A 537 7.58 17.56 -10.57
N TYR A 538 7.54 16.30 -10.98
CA TYR A 538 8.22 15.24 -10.25
C TYR A 538 9.70 15.22 -10.62
N GLU A 539 10.54 15.40 -9.62
CA GLU A 539 11.94 15.05 -9.69
C GLU A 539 12.09 13.63 -9.14
N ALA A 540 12.59 12.73 -9.97
CA ALA A 540 12.91 11.36 -9.60
C ALA A 540 14.42 11.18 -9.48
N ILE A 541 14.84 10.32 -8.55
CA ILE A 541 16.22 9.87 -8.42
C ILE A 541 16.24 8.36 -8.30
N GLU A 542 17.08 7.74 -9.12
CA GLU A 542 17.42 6.32 -9.04
C GLU A 542 18.82 6.18 -8.46
N TYR A 543 18.95 5.36 -7.44
CA TYR A 543 20.23 5.13 -6.75
C TYR A 543 20.26 3.71 -6.16
N SER A 544 21.46 3.19 -5.95
CA SER A 544 21.65 1.88 -5.32
C SER A 544 22.30 2.03 -3.95
N THR A 545 22.02 1.11 -3.04
CA THR A 545 22.66 1.02 -1.73
C THR A 545 23.12 -0.41 -1.44
N ALA A 546 23.92 -0.59 -0.40
CA ALA A 546 24.00 -1.88 0.29
C ALA A 546 22.59 -2.36 0.73
N PRO A 547 22.40 -3.66 1.05
CA PRO A 547 21.11 -4.17 1.52
C PRO A 547 20.58 -3.42 2.76
N MET A 548 19.44 -2.76 2.60
CA MET A 548 18.78 -1.97 3.64
C MET A 548 17.39 -2.54 3.94
N PRO A 549 17.29 -3.64 4.71
CA PRO A 549 16.05 -4.38 4.95
C PRO A 549 15.03 -3.64 5.84
N VAL A 550 15.34 -2.39 6.19
CA VAL A 550 14.50 -1.51 6.99
C VAL A 550 13.44 -0.80 6.15
N HIS A 551 13.60 -0.77 4.83
CA HIS A 551 12.67 -0.07 3.93
C HIS A 551 11.31 -0.75 3.83
N SER A 552 10.27 0.08 3.79
CA SER A 552 8.87 -0.33 3.75
C SER A 552 8.11 0.39 2.63
N ASN A 553 6.78 0.42 2.74
CA ASN A 553 5.88 1.03 1.80
C ASN A 553 5.78 2.55 2.03
N ASP A 554 6.18 3.34 1.02
CA ASP A 554 6.08 4.81 1.01
C ASP A 554 6.93 5.50 2.10
N ASP A 555 8.18 5.07 2.26
CA ASP A 555 9.14 5.71 3.16
C ASP A 555 9.49 7.13 2.69
N VAL A 556 9.77 8.03 3.63
CA VAL A 556 10.38 9.32 3.30
C VAL A 556 11.88 9.25 3.58
N VAL A 557 12.69 9.48 2.56
CA VAL A 557 14.15 9.46 2.63
C VAL A 557 14.70 10.86 2.38
N ARG A 558 15.68 11.28 3.18
CA ARG A 558 16.50 12.45 2.84
C ARG A 558 17.70 11.97 2.05
N ILE A 559 17.93 12.56 0.89
CA ILE A 559 19.06 12.27 0.02
C ILE A 559 19.89 13.54 -0.10
N ARG A 560 21.17 13.47 0.28
CA ARG A 560 22.17 14.50 0.04
C ARG A 560 23.28 13.94 -0.84
N ARG A 561 23.54 14.64 -1.95
CA ARG A 561 24.52 14.32 -2.98
C ARG A 561 25.13 15.61 -3.51
N ASP A 562 26.38 15.87 -3.13
CA ASP A 562 27.15 17.04 -3.50
C ASP A 562 27.48 17.04 -5.00
N ASP A 563 27.70 15.87 -5.60
CA ASP A 563 27.95 15.68 -7.04
C ASP A 563 26.77 16.10 -7.94
N LEU A 564 25.55 15.97 -7.43
CA LEU A 564 24.30 16.38 -8.09
C LEU A 564 23.74 17.72 -7.57
N ALA A 565 24.46 18.40 -6.67
CA ALA A 565 24.00 19.58 -5.95
C ALA A 565 22.58 19.38 -5.35
N LEU A 566 22.34 18.19 -4.80
CA LEU A 566 21.04 17.74 -4.34
C LEU A 566 21.04 17.59 -2.81
N ASP A 567 20.16 18.30 -2.12
CA ASP A 567 19.78 18.00 -0.73
C ASP A 567 18.26 18.15 -0.60
N GLY A 568 17.58 17.08 -0.19
CA GLY A 568 16.16 17.18 0.11
C GLY A 568 15.48 15.86 0.45
N LYS A 569 14.19 15.97 0.80
CA LYS A 569 13.32 14.83 1.10
C LYS A 569 12.63 14.31 -0.16
N PHE A 570 12.59 12.99 -0.28
CA PHE A 570 11.92 12.24 -1.34
C PHE A 570 11.02 11.18 -0.73
N SER A 571 9.91 10.86 -1.38
CA SER A 571 9.13 9.65 -1.11
C SER A 571 9.73 8.52 -1.95
N SER A 572 10.17 7.45 -1.28
CA SER A 572 10.55 6.21 -1.94
C SER A 572 9.28 5.48 -2.35
N HIS A 573 9.10 5.29 -3.65
CA HIS A 573 7.91 4.63 -4.18
C HIS A 573 8.21 3.24 -4.73
N THR A 574 9.46 2.98 -5.12
CA THR A 574 9.89 1.68 -5.61
C THR A 574 11.28 1.31 -5.10
N TRP A 575 11.47 0.03 -4.78
CA TRP A 575 12.77 -0.54 -4.50
C TRP A 575 12.83 -2.03 -4.84
N ASP A 576 14.04 -2.52 -5.10
CA ASP A 576 14.35 -3.92 -5.36
C ASP A 576 15.52 -4.36 -4.48
N LEU A 577 15.34 -5.43 -3.69
CA LEU A 577 16.35 -5.97 -2.79
C LEU A 577 16.76 -7.37 -3.24
N GLU A 578 18.03 -7.52 -3.63
CA GLU A 578 18.61 -8.81 -3.98
C GLU A 578 18.90 -9.65 -2.72
N LEU A 579 18.41 -10.89 -2.68
CA LEU A 579 18.51 -11.79 -1.52
C LEU A 579 19.74 -12.70 -1.59
N LYS A 580 20.91 -12.13 -1.88
CA LYS A 580 22.19 -12.84 -2.00
C LYS A 580 23.31 -12.10 -1.29
N ALA A 581 24.35 -12.83 -0.89
CA ALA A 581 25.53 -12.22 -0.28
C ALA A 581 26.18 -11.23 -1.25
N GLY A 582 26.44 -10.00 -0.78
CA GLY A 582 26.96 -8.92 -1.63
C GLY A 582 25.95 -8.33 -2.63
N GLY A 583 24.67 -8.72 -2.55
CA GLY A 583 23.61 -8.12 -3.35
C GLY A 583 23.41 -6.64 -3.02
N GLN A 584 22.78 -5.91 -3.94
CA GLN A 584 22.47 -4.49 -3.77
C GLN A 584 20.96 -4.28 -3.58
N MET A 585 20.61 -3.09 -3.08
CA MET A 585 19.23 -2.61 -3.07
C MET A 585 19.12 -1.41 -4.02
N ARG A 586 18.25 -1.51 -5.02
CA ARG A 586 17.98 -0.43 -5.98
C ARG A 586 16.75 0.34 -5.52
N HIS A 587 16.80 1.66 -5.59
CA HIS A 587 15.74 2.55 -5.15
C HIS A 587 15.38 3.51 -6.25
N ARG A 588 14.10 3.87 -6.33
CA ARG A 588 13.64 5.03 -7.06
C ARG A 588 12.69 5.84 -6.18
N ALA A 589 13.09 7.08 -5.96
CA ALA A 589 12.40 8.01 -5.07
C ALA A 589 12.03 9.27 -5.84
N ARG A 590 10.91 9.89 -5.47
CA ARG A 590 10.39 11.09 -6.13
C ARG A 590 10.01 12.18 -5.14
N ARG A 591 10.13 13.43 -5.57
CA ARG A 591 9.57 14.57 -4.84
C ARG A 591 8.86 15.52 -5.79
N VAL A 592 7.87 16.22 -5.27
CA VAL A 592 7.25 17.34 -5.97
C VAL A 592 8.18 18.55 -5.83
N VAL A 593 8.52 19.18 -6.94
CA VAL A 593 9.34 20.39 -6.96
C VAL A 593 8.54 21.53 -7.59
N SER A 594 8.50 22.66 -6.90
CA SER A 594 8.04 23.92 -7.49
C SER A 594 9.20 24.52 -8.28
N LEU A 595 9.11 24.52 -9.61
CA LEU A 595 10.12 25.17 -10.45
C LEU A 595 9.72 26.60 -10.78
N THR A 596 10.68 27.50 -10.64
CA THR A 596 10.63 28.87 -11.19
C THR A 596 11.43 28.91 -12.50
N ALA A 597 11.20 29.93 -13.34
CA ALA A 597 11.98 30.12 -14.57
C ALA A 597 13.51 30.18 -14.36
N ALA A 598 13.97 30.65 -13.19
CA ALA A 598 15.39 30.72 -12.85
C ALA A 598 16.00 29.37 -12.41
N SER A 599 15.17 28.42 -11.98
CA SER A 599 15.59 27.09 -11.50
C SER A 599 15.35 26.00 -12.55
N ASP A 600 15.26 26.36 -13.83
CA ASP A 600 14.95 25.41 -14.88
C ASP A 600 16.17 24.54 -15.25
N PRO A 601 16.10 23.21 -15.02
CA PRO A 601 17.23 22.30 -15.26
C PRO A 601 17.58 22.10 -16.75
N SER A 602 16.70 22.47 -17.68
CA SER A 602 17.01 22.46 -19.12
C SER A 602 17.94 23.59 -19.54
N ILE A 603 18.13 24.61 -18.69
CA ILE A 603 19.08 25.70 -18.92
C ILE A 603 20.41 25.29 -18.29
N VAL A 604 21.24 24.58 -19.05
CA VAL A 604 22.61 24.28 -18.62
C VAL A 604 23.47 25.53 -18.81
N VAL A 605 23.74 26.26 -17.73
CA VAL A 605 24.74 27.34 -17.72
C VAL A 605 26.10 26.71 -17.39
N GLY A 606 26.71 26.10 -18.39
CA GLY A 606 28.02 25.47 -18.30
C GLY A 606 28.68 25.37 -19.66
N ASP A 607 30.01 25.31 -19.68
CA ASP A 607 30.75 25.10 -20.92
C ASP A 607 30.43 23.70 -21.47
N VAL A 608 29.87 23.64 -22.68
CA VAL A 608 29.73 22.39 -23.42
C VAL A 608 31.14 21.94 -23.82
N THR A 609 31.74 21.10 -23.00
CA THR A 609 33.04 20.48 -23.30
C THR A 609 32.80 19.32 -24.24
N VAL A 610 32.91 19.55 -25.54
CA VAL A 610 32.90 18.48 -26.55
C VAL A 610 34.28 17.83 -26.56
N THR A 611 34.46 16.78 -25.77
CA THR A 611 35.71 16.01 -25.75
C THR A 611 35.90 15.32 -27.11
N GLY A 612 36.80 15.85 -27.95
CA GLY A 612 37.18 15.19 -29.21
C GLY A 612 37.37 16.07 -30.47
N ALA A 613 37.27 17.40 -30.40
CA ALA A 613 37.48 18.25 -31.58
C ALA A 613 38.44 19.43 -31.33
N VAL A 614 39.51 19.47 -32.13
CA VAL A 614 40.43 20.60 -32.42
C VAL A 614 40.48 21.71 -31.36
N GLU A 615 41.40 21.59 -30.40
CA GLU A 615 41.72 22.69 -29.48
C GLU A 615 42.59 23.76 -30.16
N ALA A 616 42.56 25.00 -29.67
CA ALA A 616 43.31 26.13 -30.23
C ALA A 616 44.83 25.87 -30.35
N GLY A 617 45.40 24.92 -29.60
CA GLY A 617 46.80 24.53 -29.72
C GLY A 617 47.09 23.43 -30.74
N ASN A 618 46.10 22.65 -31.18
CA ASN A 618 46.31 21.45 -32.01
C ASN A 618 46.44 21.76 -33.51
N TRP A 619 46.21 23.02 -33.92
CA TRP A 619 46.33 23.43 -35.31
C TRP A 619 46.92 24.84 -35.47
N ARG A 620 47.61 25.06 -36.60
CA ARG A 620 48.16 26.35 -37.02
C ARG A 620 47.96 26.52 -38.52
N THR A 621 47.75 27.74 -38.95
CA THR A 621 47.71 28.11 -40.37
C THR A 621 48.63 29.28 -40.62
N GLY A 622 48.99 29.48 -41.88
CA GLY A 622 49.72 30.66 -42.28
C GLY A 622 49.97 30.71 -43.77
N THR A 623 50.68 31.75 -44.17
CA THR A 623 51.15 31.95 -45.53
C THR A 623 52.65 32.19 -45.53
N VAL A 624 53.29 31.80 -46.62
CA VAL A 624 54.70 32.11 -46.86
C VAL A 624 54.90 32.42 -48.33
N ILE A 625 55.75 33.39 -48.63
CA ILE A 625 56.17 33.70 -50.00
C ILE A 625 57.53 33.05 -50.22
N VAL A 626 57.62 32.22 -51.26
CA VAL A 626 58.88 31.59 -51.68
C VAL A 626 59.33 32.24 -52.97
N THR A 627 60.59 32.69 -53.03
CA THR A 627 61.26 33.11 -54.27
C THR A 627 62.00 31.89 -54.84
N PRO A 628 61.47 31.19 -55.85
CA PRO A 628 62.07 29.95 -56.31
C PRO A 628 63.36 30.22 -57.08
N VAL A 629 64.34 29.33 -56.94
CA VAL A 629 65.46 29.25 -57.88
C VAL A 629 64.97 28.49 -59.11
N PRO A 630 65.06 29.08 -60.33
CA PRO A 630 64.57 28.44 -61.54
C PRO A 630 65.10 27.01 -61.70
N ASN A 631 64.20 26.06 -61.97
CA ASN A 631 64.50 24.65 -62.20
C ASN A 631 65.24 23.96 -61.03
N THR A 632 65.14 24.50 -59.82
CA THR A 632 65.74 23.93 -58.61
C THR A 632 64.71 23.88 -57.48
N PRO A 633 64.53 22.75 -56.77
CA PRO A 633 63.66 22.70 -55.60
C PRO A 633 64.15 23.70 -54.55
N THR A 634 63.29 24.63 -54.16
CA THR A 634 63.63 25.71 -53.24
C THR A 634 62.94 25.47 -51.89
N PRO A 635 63.67 25.25 -50.80
CA PRO A 635 63.10 25.00 -49.48
C PRO A 635 62.82 26.29 -48.71
N VAL A 636 61.75 26.26 -47.90
CA VAL A 636 61.49 27.23 -46.83
C VAL A 636 61.08 26.47 -45.57
N VAL A 637 61.71 26.80 -44.44
CA VAL A 637 61.42 26.17 -43.15
C VAL A 637 60.38 26.99 -42.40
N ILE A 638 59.28 26.35 -42.02
CA ILE A 638 58.25 26.94 -41.15
C ILE A 638 58.51 26.45 -39.72
N THR A 639 58.64 27.38 -38.78
CA THR A 639 58.94 27.09 -37.37
C THR A 639 57.93 27.80 -36.45
N GLY A 640 57.99 27.51 -35.15
CA GLY A 640 57.17 28.20 -34.13
C GLY A 640 55.72 27.75 -34.07
N LEU A 641 55.38 26.58 -34.62
CA LEU A 641 54.00 26.08 -34.62
C LEU A 641 53.53 25.71 -33.20
N ASN A 642 54.41 25.12 -32.39
CA ASN A 642 54.16 24.68 -31.02
C ASN A 642 52.81 23.94 -30.86
N LEU A 643 52.57 22.95 -31.73
CA LEU A 643 51.31 22.21 -31.77
C LEU A 643 51.14 21.29 -30.56
N THR A 644 50.02 21.43 -29.85
CA THR A 644 49.61 20.56 -28.74
C THR A 644 48.96 19.27 -29.26
N GLY A 645 48.83 18.25 -28.40
CA GLY A 645 48.37 16.89 -28.77
C GLY A 645 49.48 15.84 -28.74
N THR A 646 49.14 14.56 -28.87
CA THR A 646 50.08 13.43 -28.80
C THR A 646 50.25 12.70 -30.13
N GLY A 647 49.30 12.85 -31.06
CA GLY A 647 49.30 12.21 -32.36
C GLY A 647 50.32 12.77 -33.38
N PRO A 648 50.39 12.17 -34.60
CA PRO A 648 51.25 12.64 -35.68
C PRO A 648 50.76 13.97 -36.26
N VAL A 649 51.70 14.77 -36.77
CA VAL A 649 51.39 16.05 -37.44
C VAL A 649 51.10 15.81 -38.91
N ARG A 650 49.94 16.29 -39.37
CA ARG A 650 49.54 16.32 -40.78
C ARG A 650 49.58 17.76 -41.27
N VAL A 651 50.19 17.98 -42.43
CA VAL A 651 50.32 19.31 -43.04
C VAL A 651 49.75 19.26 -44.44
N GLN A 652 48.90 20.23 -44.77
CA GLN A 652 48.43 20.50 -46.12
C GLN A 652 48.97 21.84 -46.60
N VAL A 653 49.38 21.89 -47.86
CA VAL A 653 49.93 23.09 -48.51
C VAL A 653 49.21 23.34 -49.81
N THR A 654 48.93 24.59 -50.11
CA THR A 654 48.25 25.01 -51.33
C THR A 654 48.99 26.20 -51.93
N PRO A 655 49.62 26.04 -53.11
CA PRO A 655 50.25 27.14 -53.82
C PRO A 655 49.23 28.08 -54.46
N ASP A 656 49.47 29.38 -54.33
CA ASP A 656 48.78 30.42 -55.08
C ASP A 656 49.54 30.71 -56.38
N THR A 657 49.03 30.16 -57.49
CA THR A 657 49.67 30.24 -58.79
C THR A 657 48.65 30.12 -59.91
N SER A 658 48.75 30.99 -60.92
CA SER A 658 47.92 30.94 -62.14
C SER A 658 48.46 29.98 -63.21
N VAL A 659 49.61 29.34 -62.96
CA VAL A 659 50.33 28.50 -63.92
C VAL A 659 50.68 27.09 -63.37
N PRO A 660 49.72 26.37 -62.76
CA PRO A 660 49.95 25.02 -62.26
C PRO A 660 50.28 24.05 -63.40
N GLY A 661 51.13 23.07 -63.13
CA GLY A 661 51.53 22.03 -64.09
C GLY A 661 52.45 22.49 -65.22
N SER A 662 52.61 23.80 -65.45
CA SER A 662 53.47 24.38 -66.49
C SER A 662 54.76 24.98 -65.90
N THR A 663 54.75 26.24 -65.51
CA THR A 663 55.90 26.91 -64.89
C THR A 663 56.01 26.57 -63.40
N PHE A 664 54.88 26.42 -62.69
CA PHE A 664 54.85 25.85 -61.36
C PHE A 664 54.60 24.35 -61.43
N ARG A 665 55.47 23.56 -60.80
CA ARG A 665 55.47 22.10 -60.95
C ARG A 665 55.07 21.37 -59.68
N GLU A 666 55.51 21.83 -58.52
CA GLU A 666 55.28 21.10 -57.26
C GLU A 666 55.34 22.00 -56.03
N ALA A 667 54.47 21.73 -55.05
CA ALA A 667 54.64 22.10 -53.64
C ALA A 667 54.56 20.83 -52.79
N ALA A 668 55.55 20.61 -51.93
CA ALA A 668 55.62 19.42 -51.09
C ALA A 668 56.04 19.78 -49.66
N VAL A 669 55.67 18.93 -48.70
CA VAL A 669 56.05 19.04 -47.30
C VAL A 669 56.99 17.90 -46.93
N ARG A 670 58.05 18.22 -46.18
CA ARG A 670 58.91 17.23 -45.52
C ARG A 670 59.02 17.49 -44.02
N ASN A 671 59.21 16.39 -43.30
CA ASN A 671 59.51 16.35 -41.87
C ASN A 671 58.52 17.15 -40.99
N PRO A 672 57.20 16.91 -41.10
CA PRO A 672 56.24 17.56 -40.23
C PRO A 672 56.47 17.16 -38.77
N SER A 673 56.55 18.17 -37.90
CA SER A 673 56.73 18.01 -36.46
C SER A 673 55.86 19.02 -35.71
N PRO A 674 55.69 18.87 -34.39
CA PRO A 674 54.92 19.82 -33.59
C PRO A 674 55.47 21.26 -33.64
N ASN A 675 56.76 21.41 -33.95
CA ASN A 675 57.45 22.69 -33.91
C ASN A 675 57.60 23.34 -35.29
N GLY A 676 57.31 22.61 -36.38
CA GLY A 676 57.58 23.08 -37.73
C GLY A 676 57.63 21.99 -38.80
N PHE A 677 57.83 22.41 -40.05
CA PHE A 677 58.02 21.55 -41.21
C PHE A 677 58.83 22.27 -42.29
N THR A 678 59.37 21.52 -43.26
CA THR A 678 60.03 22.11 -44.43
C THR A 678 59.09 22.06 -45.64
N LEU A 679 58.79 23.23 -46.20
CA LEU A 679 58.06 23.39 -47.45
C LEU A 679 59.04 23.44 -48.62
N TRP A 680 58.76 22.71 -49.69
CA TRP A 680 59.54 22.75 -50.93
C TRP A 680 58.66 23.24 -52.07
N VAL A 681 59.21 24.12 -52.91
CA VAL A 681 58.59 24.60 -54.14
C VAL A 681 59.49 24.31 -55.33
N PHE A 682 58.94 23.72 -56.39
CA PHE A 682 59.63 23.55 -57.67
C PHE A 682 58.94 24.38 -58.76
N ARG A 683 59.69 25.31 -59.36
CA ARG A 683 59.21 26.23 -60.40
C ARG A 683 60.30 26.45 -61.45
N THR A 684 59.94 26.60 -62.72
CA THR A 684 60.90 26.76 -63.82
C THR A 684 61.39 28.21 -64.00
N ASN A 685 60.88 29.15 -63.20
CA ASN A 685 61.28 30.56 -63.18
C ASN A 685 61.33 31.10 -61.73
N ALA A 686 61.81 32.33 -61.55
CA ALA A 686 62.05 32.94 -60.24
C ALA A 686 60.86 33.77 -59.70
N THR A 687 59.65 33.55 -60.21
CA THR A 687 58.48 34.31 -59.77
C THR A 687 58.10 33.93 -58.33
N ASN A 688 58.03 34.93 -57.44
CA ASN A 688 57.54 34.76 -56.08
C ASN A 688 56.20 34.02 -56.07
N THR A 689 56.12 32.95 -55.29
CA THR A 689 54.93 32.12 -55.18
C THR A 689 54.45 32.13 -53.74
N GLY A 690 53.20 32.56 -53.52
CA GLY A 690 52.54 32.45 -52.22
C GLY A 690 52.11 31.01 -51.96
N ILE A 691 52.26 30.56 -50.72
CA ILE A 691 51.87 29.21 -50.29
C ILE A 691 51.06 29.33 -49.01
N PHE A 692 49.81 28.88 -49.05
CA PHE A 692 48.95 28.71 -47.89
C PHE A 692 49.22 27.35 -47.26
N TRP A 693 49.26 27.28 -45.93
CA TRP A 693 49.49 26.02 -45.24
C TRP A 693 48.62 25.88 -43.99
N LEU A 694 48.28 24.63 -43.68
CA LEU A 694 47.56 24.19 -42.49
C LEU A 694 48.31 23.01 -41.88
N ALA A 695 48.69 23.11 -40.62
CA ALA A 695 49.29 22.03 -39.85
C ALA A 695 48.37 21.64 -38.70
N MET A 696 48.12 20.34 -38.52
CA MET A 696 47.24 19.79 -37.49
C MET A 696 47.91 18.61 -36.80
N ARG A 697 47.79 18.52 -35.47
CA ARG A 697 48.26 17.41 -34.66
C ARG A 697 47.06 16.71 -34.02
N GLY A 698 46.99 15.39 -34.16
CA GLY A 698 45.94 14.60 -33.48
C GLY A 698 46.06 14.72 -31.96
N ALA A 699 44.92 14.69 -31.26
CA ALA A 699 44.89 14.56 -29.80
C ALA A 699 45.69 13.33 -29.36
#